data_AF-A0A7C4D3D6-F1
#
_entry.id   AF-A0A7C4D3D6-F1
#
_cell.length_a   1.000
_cell.length_b   1.000
_cell.length_c   1.000
_cell.angle_alpha   90.00
_cell.angle_beta   90.00
_cell.angle_gamma   90.00
#
_symmetry.space_group_name_H-M   'P 1'
#
loop_
_entity.id
_entity.type
_entity.pdbx_description
1 polymer ?
#
loop_
_entity_poly.entity_id
_entity_poly.type
_entity_poly.pdbx_seq_one_letter_code
_entity_poly.pdbx_strand_id
1 'polypeptide(L)'
;MRKNFQSIVLLLIFLLMFSFLLGGTTLVKAEVREFVVTFNYDPPPIAHFNPWATGALFYGWWFTQEPLFWYLANNDTYIPWLGEKFEWDPVKKTLTVRLRRGVLWHDGRVFTSKDVLTTVYINAPLWYPAPGAPSRMLLNVTAPDEYTVVWEFNYTSPTAIPSTLYSTIQPYSLFGEWADELRRLAWSGANLTVLNEFRDRFLKECRPTTIVGTGPFKFKEVTDIEIIYEKFDRYWRGAENIKFDRVRVIRATSDVQDALTLQGVVHWRWGFYSKEAQMYAQAHPETFWIGFVPYGGISVVILNCHRYPLNIPEVRKAIYYAFNTTEYRNIAIPGEGLLDGVVGKKGLVYPLSVAYGLFGKDFVDGLNDYGGAKGADFKKAEEILLNLGFRKDTEGIWVTPNGTRLEFTCLYIPEWWAVLADAFVAQMSRFGIKITLVGTRWDPFCASLFRDHDYDIYLRFGTWYSIHPYTVMYNLFVARNSWEGIPAPYPLHEPQIVEAPGWVASWIVEKGKPWLVGERGINVTRLTIELERETDPEKMKEGLKFLTWYCNEYPFYLPYSLSGRMYVINREKVSGFPADTLNPLWLPYPYSDIFPCVLWISLGMFGPKVPYTGAYVLVYMLEKVPQFLGADGNYYGPYKRGDAARIPEEDAVKLIEEGLASYTPPTYIYVTAYAKTSIPAFTGVDGETYGPYREGDAMLIPKEDAERLVAEGKATYSPPVPAEIPEISGAVSDLLGRVSRLETSVSAVGADVSALSKKVDDLTGQISSTVTTITAIGAIIIILSIISIILSLRKK
;
A
#
# COMPACT_ATOMS: atom_id res chain seq x y z
N MET A 1 -54.02 -61.46 8.89
CA MET A 1 -53.55 -60.05 8.87
C MET A 1 -52.51 -59.71 9.94
N ARG A 2 -52.58 -60.20 11.19
CA ARG A 2 -51.57 -59.87 12.23
C ARG A 2 -50.13 -60.38 11.98
N LYS A 3 -49.94 -61.55 11.35
CA LYS A 3 -48.59 -62.08 11.04
C LYS A 3 -47.84 -61.28 9.96
N ASN A 4 -48.54 -60.75 8.96
CA ASN A 4 -47.90 -59.98 7.88
C ASN A 4 -47.48 -58.57 8.35
N PHE A 5 -48.15 -58.01 9.36
CA PHE A 5 -47.80 -56.70 9.90
C PHE A 5 -46.48 -56.74 10.69
N GLN A 6 -46.24 -57.80 11.48
CA GLN A 6 -44.98 -57.97 12.20
C GLN A 6 -43.78 -58.18 11.27
N SER A 7 -43.96 -58.93 10.17
CA SER A 7 -42.89 -59.11 9.17
C SER A 7 -42.57 -57.82 8.42
N ILE A 8 -43.57 -56.97 8.14
CA ILE A 8 -43.37 -55.67 7.47
C ILE A 8 -42.69 -54.67 8.42
N VAL A 9 -43.05 -54.67 9.71
CA VAL A 9 -42.40 -53.82 10.72
C VAL A 9 -40.95 -54.24 10.96
N LEU A 10 -40.67 -55.54 11.03
CA LEU A 10 -39.30 -56.06 11.12
C LEU A 10 -38.46 -55.74 9.87
N LEU A 11 -39.05 -55.83 8.67
CA LEU A 11 -38.37 -55.45 7.42
C LEU A 11 -38.07 -53.95 7.38
N LEU A 12 -38.98 -53.10 7.87
CA LEU A 12 -38.79 -51.65 7.96
C LEU A 12 -37.74 -51.27 8.99
N ILE A 13 -37.70 -51.93 10.16
CA ILE A 13 -36.65 -51.73 11.16
C ILE A 13 -35.31 -52.22 10.61
N PHE A 14 -35.27 -53.35 9.89
CA PHE A 14 -34.06 -53.85 9.27
C PHE A 14 -33.57 -52.90 8.16
N LEU A 15 -34.46 -52.33 7.34
CA LEU A 15 -34.14 -51.32 6.33
C LEU A 15 -33.67 -49.99 6.95
N LEU A 16 -34.26 -49.57 8.08
CA LEU A 16 -33.83 -48.39 8.85
C LEU A 16 -32.44 -48.60 9.49
N MET A 17 -32.17 -49.78 10.03
CA MET A 17 -30.85 -50.13 10.56
C MET A 17 -29.81 -50.30 9.44
N PHE A 18 -30.21 -50.84 8.28
CA PHE A 18 -29.33 -50.92 7.11
C PHE A 18 -29.01 -49.54 6.52
N SER A 19 -29.94 -48.58 6.59
CA SER A 19 -29.67 -47.18 6.21
C SER A 19 -28.75 -46.44 7.19
N PHE A 20 -28.68 -46.86 8.47
CA PHE A 20 -27.72 -46.32 9.43
C PHE A 20 -26.32 -46.96 9.29
N LEU A 21 -26.22 -48.22 8.85
CA LEU A 21 -24.93 -48.90 8.57
C LEU A 21 -24.35 -48.58 7.18
N LEU A 22 -25.18 -48.12 6.24
CA LEU A 22 -24.77 -47.54 4.95
C LEU A 22 -24.68 -46.00 4.98
N GLY A 23 -24.70 -45.41 6.19
CA GLY A 23 -24.07 -44.11 6.45
C GLY A 23 -22.58 -44.27 6.20
N GLY A 24 -22.23 -44.40 4.93
CA GLY A 24 -20.88 -44.48 4.45
C GLY A 24 -20.11 -43.34 5.08
N THR A 25 -18.88 -43.64 5.47
CA THR A 25 -17.83 -42.65 5.50
C THR A 25 -17.82 -41.95 4.15
N THR A 26 -18.65 -40.92 3.98
CA THR A 26 -18.31 -39.83 3.10
C THR A 26 -16.98 -39.36 3.65
N LEU A 27 -15.89 -39.75 2.99
CA LEU A 27 -14.69 -38.95 2.97
C LEU A 27 -15.19 -37.54 2.68
N VAL A 28 -15.35 -36.73 3.72
CA VAL A 28 -15.44 -35.29 3.58
C VAL A 28 -14.12 -34.98 2.92
N LYS A 29 -14.14 -34.83 1.59
CA LYS A 29 -13.00 -34.35 0.84
C LYS A 29 -12.71 -33.01 1.50
N ALA A 30 -11.58 -32.92 2.19
CA ALA A 30 -11.22 -31.71 2.92
C ALA A 30 -11.44 -30.54 1.97
N GLU A 31 -12.22 -29.54 2.42
CA GLU A 31 -12.51 -28.36 1.62
C GLU A 31 -11.17 -27.75 1.23
N VAL A 32 -10.94 -27.59 -0.08
CA VAL A 32 -9.66 -27.09 -0.57
C VAL A 32 -9.51 -25.66 -0.09
N ARG A 33 -8.47 -25.38 0.70
CA ARG A 33 -8.24 -24.03 1.24
C ARG A 33 -7.65 -23.16 0.15
N GLU A 34 -8.50 -22.41 -0.54
CA GLU A 34 -8.09 -21.52 -1.62
C GLU A 34 -7.73 -20.12 -1.11
N PHE A 35 -6.70 -19.52 -1.69
CA PHE A 35 -6.46 -18.08 -1.65
C PHE A 35 -6.92 -17.46 -2.97
N VAL A 36 -7.93 -16.60 -2.91
CA VAL A 36 -8.54 -16.01 -4.11
C VAL A 36 -8.12 -14.55 -4.25
N VAL A 37 -7.52 -14.22 -5.38
CA VAL A 37 -7.17 -12.86 -5.79
C VAL A 37 -7.72 -12.58 -7.18
N THR A 38 -7.67 -11.33 -7.61
CA THR A 38 -8.14 -10.95 -8.93
C THR A 38 -7.14 -10.07 -9.66
N PHE A 39 -6.99 -10.30 -10.96
CA PHE A 39 -6.14 -9.50 -11.82
C PHE A 39 -6.55 -9.65 -13.30
N ASN A 40 -6.28 -8.67 -14.15
CA ASN A 40 -6.49 -8.78 -15.60
C ASN A 40 -5.26 -9.35 -16.33
N TYR A 41 -5.42 -10.36 -17.17
CA TYR A 41 -4.31 -10.93 -17.97
C TYR A 41 -4.77 -11.27 -19.39
N ASP A 42 -3.80 -11.46 -20.29
CA ASP A 42 -4.06 -11.96 -21.64
C ASP A 42 -4.30 -13.47 -21.58
N PRO A 43 -5.51 -13.96 -21.91
CA PRO A 43 -5.79 -15.38 -21.90
C PRO A 43 -5.15 -16.10 -23.11
N PRO A 44 -5.09 -17.44 -23.11
CA PRO A 44 -4.70 -18.21 -24.28
C PRO A 44 -5.55 -17.84 -25.52
N PRO A 45 -4.98 -17.85 -26.74
CA PRO A 45 -3.62 -18.25 -27.09
C PRO A 45 -2.58 -17.13 -26.99
N ILE A 46 -2.95 -15.93 -26.53
CA ILE A 46 -2.03 -14.79 -26.39
C ILE A 46 -1.13 -14.98 -25.16
N ALA A 47 -1.67 -15.57 -24.09
CA ALA A 47 -0.95 -15.91 -22.86
C ALA A 47 0.42 -16.53 -23.13
N HIS A 48 1.44 -16.02 -22.45
CA HIS A 48 2.83 -16.38 -22.70
C HIS A 48 3.58 -16.72 -21.40
N PHE A 49 4.38 -17.80 -21.39
CA PHE A 49 5.12 -18.26 -20.20
C PHE A 49 6.57 -17.77 -20.12
N ASN A 50 7.12 -17.25 -21.22
CA ASN A 50 8.36 -16.49 -21.21
C ASN A 50 8.09 -15.08 -20.64
N PRO A 51 8.83 -14.65 -19.60
CA PRO A 51 8.59 -13.37 -18.93
C PRO A 51 8.98 -12.12 -19.68
N TRP A 52 9.69 -12.27 -20.79
CA TRP A 52 10.18 -11.18 -21.61
C TRP A 52 9.31 -10.93 -22.84
N ALA A 53 8.41 -11.85 -23.19
CA ALA A 53 7.59 -11.77 -24.40
C ALA A 53 6.27 -11.00 -24.19
N THR A 54 5.72 -10.40 -25.26
CA THR A 54 4.35 -9.87 -25.28
C THR A 54 3.35 -10.97 -24.91
N GLY A 55 2.34 -10.63 -24.11
CA GLY A 55 1.36 -11.58 -23.58
C GLY A 55 1.85 -12.36 -22.36
N ALA A 56 3.03 -12.02 -21.81
CA ALA A 56 3.57 -12.66 -20.61
C ALA A 56 2.57 -12.68 -19.46
N LEU A 57 2.41 -13.86 -18.85
CA LEU A 57 1.64 -14.03 -17.62
C LEU A 57 2.46 -13.51 -16.44
N PHE A 58 2.59 -12.18 -16.31
CA PHE A 58 3.32 -11.52 -15.21
C PHE A 58 2.90 -12.04 -13.82
N TYR A 59 1.60 -12.28 -13.65
CA TYR A 59 0.96 -12.81 -12.43
C TYR A 59 1.28 -14.28 -12.17
N GLY A 60 1.71 -14.97 -13.23
CA GLY A 60 2.36 -16.27 -13.26
C GLY A 60 3.47 -16.44 -12.24
N TRP A 61 4.24 -15.37 -12.02
CA TRP A 61 5.55 -15.48 -11.37
C TRP A 61 5.54 -15.11 -9.90
N TRP A 62 4.53 -14.36 -9.44
CA TRP A 62 4.52 -13.85 -8.07
C TRP A 62 4.45 -14.95 -7.01
N PHE A 63 3.72 -16.03 -7.31
CA PHE A 63 3.58 -17.16 -6.40
C PHE A 63 4.62 -18.27 -6.65
N THR A 64 5.37 -18.18 -7.76
CA THR A 64 6.30 -19.22 -8.20
C THR A 64 7.76 -18.80 -8.09
N GLN A 65 8.14 -17.58 -8.48
CA GLN A 65 9.53 -17.12 -8.51
C GLN A 65 9.88 -16.39 -7.20
N GLU A 66 11.08 -16.65 -6.69
CA GLU A 66 11.55 -16.06 -5.44
C GLU A 66 12.87 -15.29 -5.64
N PRO A 67 13.15 -14.26 -4.81
CA PRO A 67 14.39 -13.49 -4.87
C PRO A 67 15.53 -14.18 -4.10
N LEU A 68 16.76 -13.66 -4.22
CA LEU A 68 17.85 -14.05 -3.30
C LEU A 68 17.58 -13.54 -1.89
N PHE A 69 17.12 -12.29 -1.76
CA PHE A 69 16.74 -11.66 -0.50
C PHE A 69 15.51 -10.78 -0.70
N TRP A 70 14.61 -10.71 0.28
CA TRP A 70 13.61 -9.64 0.33
C TRP A 70 14.26 -8.39 0.91
N TYR A 71 14.26 -7.29 0.17
CA TYR A 71 14.68 -5.99 0.67
C TYR A 71 13.47 -5.24 1.24
N LEU A 72 13.55 -4.82 2.50
CA LEU A 72 12.51 -4.04 3.18
C LEU A 72 12.89 -2.56 3.14
N ALA A 73 12.27 -1.82 2.23
CA ALA A 73 12.72 -0.47 1.87
C ALA A 73 12.52 0.58 2.98
N ASN A 74 11.64 0.33 3.94
CA ASN A 74 11.32 1.29 5.01
C ASN A 74 12.36 1.35 6.12
N ASN A 75 13.16 0.29 6.30
CA ASN A 75 14.18 0.20 7.34
C ASN A 75 15.55 -0.24 6.81
N ASP A 76 15.70 -0.35 5.48
CA ASP A 76 16.93 -0.73 4.80
C ASP A 76 17.49 -2.10 5.24
N THR A 77 16.59 -3.08 5.46
CA THR A 77 16.99 -4.44 5.89
C THR A 77 16.71 -5.50 4.84
N TYR A 78 17.36 -6.66 4.98
CA TYR A 78 17.24 -7.79 4.07
C TYR A 78 16.80 -9.04 4.82
N ILE A 79 15.80 -9.75 4.30
CA ILE A 79 15.42 -11.08 4.76
C ILE A 79 16.09 -12.11 3.84
N PRO A 80 17.01 -12.96 4.35
CA PRO A 80 17.60 -14.04 3.58
C PRO A 80 16.56 -14.99 3.00
N TRP A 81 16.69 -15.29 1.72
CA TRP A 81 15.74 -16.13 0.98
C TRP A 81 16.47 -17.24 0.22
N LEU A 82 16.54 -17.21 -1.12
CA LEU A 82 17.39 -18.13 -1.89
C LEU A 82 18.89 -17.89 -1.65
N GLY A 83 19.27 -16.69 -1.22
CA GLY A 83 20.58 -16.40 -0.64
C GLY A 83 20.53 -16.51 0.89
N GLU A 84 21.57 -17.09 1.48
CA GLU A 84 21.71 -17.21 2.95
C GLU A 84 22.48 -16.03 3.54
N LYS A 85 23.49 -15.55 2.83
CA LYS A 85 24.36 -14.45 3.27
C LYS A 85 24.94 -13.72 2.05
N PHE A 86 25.16 -12.42 2.18
CA PHE A 86 25.95 -11.65 1.22
C PHE A 86 27.03 -10.81 1.91
N GLU A 87 28.09 -10.48 1.18
CA GLU A 87 29.20 -9.64 1.61
C GLU A 87 29.54 -8.65 0.50
N TRP A 88 29.62 -7.36 0.85
CA TRP A 88 30.00 -6.28 -0.05
C TRP A 88 31.41 -5.79 0.27
N ASP A 89 32.33 -5.87 -0.69
CA ASP A 89 33.66 -5.26 -0.63
C ASP A 89 33.62 -3.93 -1.41
N PRO A 90 33.58 -2.77 -0.73
CA PRO A 90 33.49 -1.47 -1.39
C PRO A 90 34.76 -1.08 -2.15
N VAL A 91 35.92 -1.65 -1.81
CA VAL A 91 37.20 -1.35 -2.46
C VAL A 91 37.29 -2.08 -3.79
N LYS A 92 36.96 -3.38 -3.79
CA LYS A 92 36.92 -4.20 -5.02
C LYS A 92 35.64 -4.04 -5.81
N LYS A 93 34.64 -3.35 -5.26
CA LYS A 93 33.28 -3.23 -5.81
C LYS A 93 32.70 -4.61 -6.12
N THR A 94 32.83 -5.52 -5.16
CA THR A 94 32.47 -6.93 -5.35
C THR A 94 31.40 -7.34 -4.36
N LEU A 95 30.30 -7.91 -4.85
CA LEU A 95 29.25 -8.53 -4.05
C LEU A 95 29.37 -10.05 -4.13
N THR A 96 29.58 -10.70 -2.99
CA THR A 96 29.58 -12.17 -2.89
C THR A 96 28.31 -12.64 -2.21
N VAL A 97 27.59 -13.57 -2.81
CA VAL A 97 26.38 -14.19 -2.22
C VAL A 97 26.59 -15.68 -2.05
N ARG A 98 26.25 -16.20 -0.87
CA ARG A 98 26.13 -17.63 -0.58
C ARG A 98 24.69 -18.06 -0.79
N LEU A 99 24.49 -19.04 -1.67
CA LEU A 99 23.17 -19.58 -2.02
C LEU A 99 22.76 -20.67 -1.04
N ARG A 100 21.45 -20.76 -0.82
CA ARG A 100 20.85 -21.79 0.00
C ARG A 100 20.93 -23.16 -0.66
N ARG A 101 21.28 -24.16 0.14
CA ARG A 101 21.33 -25.56 -0.29
C ARG A 101 19.98 -26.25 -0.09
N GLY A 102 19.72 -27.30 -0.87
CA GLY A 102 18.53 -28.14 -0.72
C GLY A 102 17.24 -27.53 -1.26
N VAL A 103 17.32 -26.38 -1.95
CA VAL A 103 16.17 -25.79 -2.64
C VAL A 103 15.91 -26.55 -3.94
N LEU A 104 14.65 -26.89 -4.18
CA LEU A 104 14.18 -27.52 -5.40
C LEU A 104 13.30 -26.58 -6.20
N TRP A 105 13.51 -26.57 -7.51
CA TRP A 105 12.55 -26.06 -8.46
C TRP A 105 11.29 -26.96 -8.50
N HIS A 106 10.17 -26.43 -8.98
CA HIS A 106 8.91 -27.19 -9.12
C HIS A 106 9.05 -28.44 -10.00
N ASP A 107 9.98 -28.42 -10.96
CA ASP A 107 10.32 -29.56 -11.82
C ASP A 107 11.22 -30.61 -11.14
N GLY A 108 11.65 -30.36 -9.90
CA GLY A 108 12.50 -31.23 -9.09
C GLY A 108 14.00 -31.08 -9.29
N ARG A 109 14.46 -30.18 -10.16
CA ARG A 109 15.88 -29.85 -10.26
C ARG A 109 16.33 -29.05 -9.04
N VAL A 110 17.61 -29.15 -8.71
CA VAL A 110 18.21 -28.41 -7.60
C VAL A 110 18.54 -26.99 -8.04
N PHE A 111 18.21 -26.02 -7.19
CA PHE A 111 18.61 -24.63 -7.38
C PHE A 111 20.11 -24.44 -7.11
N THR A 112 20.81 -23.81 -8.04
CA THR A 112 22.28 -23.60 -7.99
C THR A 112 22.69 -22.25 -8.58
N SER A 113 23.98 -21.93 -8.52
CA SER A 113 24.57 -20.75 -9.14
C SER A 113 24.32 -20.65 -10.65
N LYS A 114 24.05 -21.77 -11.35
CA LYS A 114 23.68 -21.75 -12.78
C LYS A 114 22.38 -21.01 -13.04
N ASP A 115 21.40 -21.12 -12.15
CA ASP A 115 20.12 -20.42 -12.28
C ASP A 115 20.30 -18.91 -12.07
N VAL A 116 21.14 -18.54 -11.10
CA VAL A 116 21.50 -17.14 -10.86
C VAL A 116 22.23 -16.54 -12.06
N LEU A 117 23.22 -17.24 -12.61
CA LEU A 117 23.92 -16.82 -13.82
C LEU A 117 22.97 -16.70 -15.01
N THR A 118 22.06 -17.66 -15.20
CA THR A 118 21.01 -17.61 -16.24
C THR A 118 20.20 -16.33 -16.14
N THR A 119 19.72 -16.04 -14.94
CA THR A 119 18.94 -14.84 -14.64
C THR A 119 19.69 -13.57 -14.99
N VAL A 120 20.96 -13.46 -14.55
CA VAL A 120 21.78 -12.28 -14.81
C VAL A 120 22.04 -12.09 -16.31
N TYR A 121 22.39 -13.16 -17.02
CA TYR A 121 22.68 -13.08 -18.45
C TYR A 121 21.45 -12.71 -19.27
N ILE A 122 20.29 -13.30 -19.00
CA ILE A 122 19.09 -13.04 -19.78
C ILE A 122 18.46 -11.68 -19.44
N ASN A 123 18.49 -11.27 -18.16
CA ASN A 123 17.97 -9.95 -17.79
C ASN A 123 18.85 -8.82 -18.33
N ALA A 124 20.17 -9.03 -18.48
CA ALA A 124 21.09 -7.96 -18.87
C ALA A 124 20.76 -7.28 -20.23
N PRO A 125 20.46 -8.01 -21.32
CA PRO A 125 20.05 -7.40 -22.58
C PRO A 125 18.54 -7.34 -22.82
N LEU A 126 17.73 -8.15 -22.12
CA LEU A 126 16.28 -8.20 -22.37
C LEU A 126 15.47 -7.24 -21.49
N TRP A 127 15.91 -6.95 -20.26
CA TRP A 127 15.31 -5.94 -19.36
C TRP A 127 16.06 -4.62 -19.47
N TYR A 128 16.18 -4.10 -20.70
CA TYR A 128 16.77 -2.79 -21.01
C TYR A 128 16.56 -1.75 -19.87
N PRO A 129 17.60 -0.98 -19.55
CA PRO A 129 18.03 -0.66 -18.21
C PRO A 129 16.94 0.03 -17.39
N ALA A 130 16.26 -0.73 -16.53
CA ALA A 130 15.61 -0.11 -15.40
C ALA A 130 16.66 0.69 -14.58
N PRO A 131 16.30 1.82 -13.98
CA PRO A 131 17.19 2.54 -13.08
C PRO A 131 17.73 1.59 -12.01
N GLY A 132 19.04 1.59 -11.78
CA GLY A 132 19.66 0.67 -10.83
C GLY A 132 19.65 -0.81 -11.24
N ALA A 133 19.31 -1.13 -12.50
CA ALA A 133 19.47 -2.48 -13.03
C ALA A 133 20.94 -2.91 -12.88
N PRO A 134 21.23 -4.06 -12.24
CA PRO A 134 22.59 -4.52 -12.02
C PRO A 134 23.40 -4.56 -13.31
N SER A 135 22.77 -4.88 -14.44
CA SER A 135 23.40 -4.98 -15.76
C SER A 135 24.10 -3.70 -16.25
N ARG A 136 23.74 -2.50 -15.78
CA ARG A 136 24.45 -1.25 -16.11
C ARG A 136 25.79 -1.11 -15.39
N MET A 137 25.84 -1.67 -14.19
CA MET A 137 26.97 -1.56 -13.27
C MET A 137 27.82 -2.82 -13.30
N LEU A 138 27.26 -3.93 -13.76
CA LEU A 138 27.90 -5.23 -13.79
C LEU A 138 29.06 -5.22 -14.78
N LEU A 139 30.26 -5.41 -14.26
CA LEU A 139 31.45 -5.68 -15.04
C LEU A 139 31.52 -7.18 -15.38
N ASN A 140 31.27 -8.03 -14.38
CA ASN A 140 31.35 -9.48 -14.53
C ASN A 140 30.52 -10.18 -13.45
N VAL A 141 30.06 -11.39 -13.75
CA VAL A 141 29.45 -12.30 -12.77
C VAL A 141 30.07 -13.68 -12.91
N THR A 142 30.49 -14.26 -11.80
CA THR A 142 31.11 -15.59 -11.76
C THR A 142 30.51 -16.44 -10.65
N ALA A 143 30.69 -17.76 -10.77
CA ALA A 143 30.32 -18.71 -9.74
C ALA A 143 31.52 -19.64 -9.48
N PRO A 144 32.31 -19.40 -8.43
CA PRO A 144 33.47 -20.25 -8.12
C PRO A 144 33.07 -21.68 -7.70
N ASP A 145 31.82 -21.86 -7.25
CA ASP A 145 31.22 -23.16 -6.93
C ASP A 145 29.70 -23.13 -7.17
N GLU A 146 29.02 -24.25 -6.90
CA GLU A 146 27.58 -24.41 -7.13
C GLU A 146 26.68 -23.52 -6.26
N TYR A 147 27.20 -22.98 -5.15
CA TYR A 147 26.42 -22.25 -4.14
C TYR A 147 27.04 -20.90 -3.77
N THR A 148 27.89 -20.35 -4.64
CA THR A 148 28.51 -19.05 -4.46
C THR A 148 28.45 -18.30 -5.77
N VAL A 149 28.00 -17.04 -5.72
CA VAL A 149 27.97 -16.15 -6.88
C VAL A 149 28.65 -14.84 -6.51
N VAL A 150 29.47 -14.34 -7.42
CA VAL A 150 30.29 -13.15 -7.24
C VAL A 150 30.00 -12.18 -8.37
N TRP A 151 29.47 -11.00 -8.04
CA TRP A 151 29.27 -9.89 -8.97
C TRP A 151 30.39 -8.88 -8.78
N GLU A 152 31.02 -8.49 -9.88
CA GLU A 152 32.00 -7.41 -9.94
C GLU A 152 31.34 -6.21 -10.62
N PHE A 153 31.41 -5.04 -9.99
CA PHE A 153 30.81 -3.82 -10.52
C PHE A 153 31.87 -2.83 -11.01
N ASN A 154 31.58 -2.10 -12.09
CA ASN A 154 32.45 -1.07 -12.63
C ASN A 154 32.48 0.21 -11.75
N TYR A 155 31.38 0.52 -11.06
CA TYR A 155 31.25 1.57 -10.05
C TYR A 155 30.26 1.18 -8.95
N THR A 156 30.34 1.87 -7.81
CA THR A 156 29.40 1.69 -6.70
C THR A 156 28.19 2.59 -6.90
N SER A 157 26.99 2.08 -6.62
CA SER A 157 25.74 2.84 -6.62
C SER A 157 24.91 2.49 -5.38
N PRO A 158 24.15 3.44 -4.80
CA PRO A 158 23.18 3.16 -3.74
C PRO A 158 22.13 2.11 -4.12
N THR A 159 21.91 1.87 -5.42
CA THR A 159 20.90 0.93 -5.92
C THR A 159 21.47 -0.45 -6.26
N ALA A 160 22.80 -0.59 -6.37
CA ALA A 160 23.42 -1.80 -6.91
C ALA A 160 23.13 -3.07 -6.10
N ILE A 161 23.33 -2.97 -4.80
CA ILE A 161 23.17 -4.12 -3.89
C ILE A 161 21.68 -4.47 -3.74
N PRO A 162 20.77 -3.54 -3.39
CA PRO A 162 19.35 -3.87 -3.25
C PRO A 162 18.74 -4.48 -4.52
N SER A 163 19.01 -3.90 -5.71
CA SER A 163 18.51 -4.45 -6.99
C SER A 163 19.03 -5.85 -7.28
N THR A 164 20.32 -6.10 -7.00
CA THR A 164 20.95 -7.40 -7.28
C THR A 164 20.38 -8.49 -6.38
N LEU A 165 20.23 -8.19 -5.09
CA LEU A 165 19.77 -9.16 -4.10
C LEU A 165 18.27 -9.44 -4.22
N TYR A 166 17.45 -8.48 -4.65
CA TYR A 166 16.03 -8.69 -4.86
C TYR A 166 15.69 -9.46 -6.16
N SER A 167 16.58 -9.48 -7.16
CA SER A 167 16.25 -10.05 -8.47
C SER A 167 15.63 -11.46 -8.36
N THR A 168 14.44 -11.65 -8.95
CA THR A 168 13.75 -12.95 -8.97
C THR A 168 14.50 -13.91 -9.89
N ILE A 169 14.79 -15.10 -9.39
CA ILE A 169 15.62 -16.07 -10.09
C ILE A 169 14.80 -16.84 -11.12
N GLN A 170 15.42 -17.12 -12.27
CA GLN A 170 14.85 -17.84 -13.40
C GLN A 170 15.53 -19.21 -13.55
N PRO A 171 14.77 -20.28 -13.90
CA PRO A 171 15.30 -21.63 -13.95
C PRO A 171 16.21 -21.85 -15.16
N TYR A 172 17.39 -22.40 -14.94
CA TYR A 172 18.30 -22.85 -16.01
C TYR A 172 17.59 -23.86 -16.94
N SER A 173 16.67 -24.68 -16.42
CA SER A 173 15.97 -25.69 -17.21
C SER A 173 15.09 -25.13 -18.33
N LEU A 174 14.60 -23.89 -18.22
CA LEU A 174 13.80 -23.25 -19.26
C LEU A 174 14.61 -22.27 -20.10
N PHE A 175 15.61 -21.62 -19.49
CA PHE A 175 16.28 -20.47 -20.08
C PHE A 175 17.81 -20.59 -20.18
N GLY A 176 18.41 -21.62 -19.61
CA GLY A 176 19.86 -21.79 -19.51
C GLY A 176 20.57 -21.87 -20.87
N GLU A 177 19.99 -22.58 -21.84
CA GLU A 177 20.59 -22.68 -23.19
C GLU A 177 20.65 -21.32 -23.90
N TRP A 178 19.60 -20.51 -23.75
CA TRP A 178 19.54 -19.14 -24.25
C TRP A 178 20.57 -18.24 -23.55
N ALA A 179 20.69 -18.36 -22.23
CA ALA A 179 21.69 -17.64 -21.44
C ALA A 179 23.11 -18.00 -21.88
N ASP A 180 23.41 -19.28 -22.09
CA ASP A 180 24.72 -19.76 -22.50
C ASP A 180 25.07 -19.31 -23.91
N GLU A 181 24.12 -19.29 -24.84
CA GLU A 181 24.32 -18.72 -26.17
C GLU A 181 24.61 -17.22 -26.12
N LEU A 182 23.77 -16.46 -25.42
CA LEU A 182 23.96 -15.03 -25.25
C LEU A 182 25.31 -14.71 -24.60
N ARG A 183 25.71 -15.48 -23.60
CA ARG A 183 27.04 -15.36 -22.98
C ARG A 183 28.14 -15.60 -24.00
N ARG A 184 28.06 -16.64 -24.83
CA ARG A 184 29.06 -16.88 -25.89
C ARG A 184 29.13 -15.71 -26.88
N LEU A 185 27.98 -15.18 -27.30
CA LEU A 185 27.91 -14.03 -28.21
C LEU A 185 28.55 -12.79 -27.59
N ALA A 186 28.18 -12.43 -26.36
CA ALA A 186 28.72 -11.26 -25.66
C ALA A 186 30.25 -11.36 -25.46
N TRP A 187 30.77 -12.52 -25.05
CA TRP A 187 32.21 -12.74 -24.86
C TRP A 187 33.00 -12.85 -26.17
N SER A 188 32.34 -13.15 -27.29
CA SER A 188 32.98 -13.12 -28.62
C SER A 188 33.17 -11.69 -29.17
N GLY A 189 32.66 -10.67 -28.46
CA GLY A 189 32.68 -9.27 -28.92
C GLY A 189 31.62 -9.00 -29.99
N ALA A 190 30.50 -9.74 -29.98
CA ALA A 190 29.41 -9.53 -30.92
C ALA A 190 28.89 -8.09 -30.88
N ASN A 191 28.58 -7.54 -32.06
CA ASN A 191 28.05 -6.17 -32.18
C ASN A 191 26.55 -6.11 -31.80
N LEU A 192 26.03 -4.89 -31.69
CA LEU A 192 24.63 -4.64 -31.32
C LEU A 192 23.61 -5.28 -32.28
N THR A 193 23.92 -5.42 -33.58
CA THR A 193 23.03 -6.07 -34.54
C THR A 193 22.80 -7.53 -34.17
N VAL A 194 23.88 -8.28 -33.92
CA VAL A 194 23.81 -9.70 -33.53
C VAL A 194 23.07 -9.87 -32.20
N LEU A 195 23.30 -8.96 -31.23
CA LEU A 195 22.61 -9.01 -29.94
C LEU A 195 21.11 -8.68 -30.08
N ASN A 196 20.73 -7.77 -30.97
CA ASN A 196 19.34 -7.46 -31.28
C ASN A 196 18.65 -8.62 -32.02
N GLU A 197 19.32 -9.27 -32.97
CA GLU A 197 18.82 -10.46 -33.65
C GLU A 197 18.59 -11.61 -32.65
N PHE A 198 19.54 -11.83 -31.72
CA PHE A 198 19.36 -12.79 -30.63
C PHE A 198 18.13 -12.44 -29.79
N ARG A 199 17.97 -11.17 -29.38
CA ARG A 199 16.82 -10.72 -28.59
C ARG A 199 15.51 -11.01 -29.33
N ASP A 200 15.41 -10.59 -30.58
CA ASP A 200 14.18 -10.75 -31.36
C ASP A 200 13.84 -12.23 -31.56
N ARG A 201 14.85 -13.08 -31.79
CA ARG A 201 14.70 -14.53 -31.82
C ARG A 201 14.25 -15.09 -30.47
N PHE A 202 14.89 -14.71 -29.38
CA PHE A 202 14.53 -15.13 -28.03
C PHE A 202 13.06 -14.80 -27.72
N LEU A 203 12.63 -13.57 -27.97
CA LEU A 203 11.26 -13.12 -27.74
C LEU A 203 10.23 -13.87 -28.60
N LYS A 204 10.62 -14.32 -29.80
CA LYS A 204 9.75 -15.03 -30.74
C LYS A 204 9.73 -16.55 -30.56
N GLU A 205 10.86 -17.15 -30.22
CA GLU A 205 11.07 -18.61 -30.27
C GLU A 205 11.16 -19.26 -28.90
N CYS A 206 11.57 -18.53 -27.85
CA CYS A 206 11.53 -19.06 -26.49
C CYS A 206 10.07 -19.15 -26.02
N ARG A 207 9.54 -20.38 -26.08
CA ARG A 207 8.13 -20.74 -25.80
C ARG A 207 8.04 -21.84 -24.73
N PRO A 208 8.37 -21.56 -23.45
CA PRO A 208 8.08 -22.50 -22.38
C PRO A 208 6.59 -22.84 -22.35
N THR A 209 6.23 -24.07 -21.97
CA THR A 209 4.83 -24.51 -21.88
C THR A 209 4.24 -24.42 -20.47
N THR A 210 5.05 -23.99 -19.51
CA THR A 210 4.70 -23.87 -18.09
C THR A 210 5.61 -22.88 -17.39
N ILE A 211 5.29 -22.55 -16.14
CA ILE A 211 6.11 -21.73 -15.24
C ILE A 211 6.74 -22.65 -14.21
N VAL A 212 8.06 -22.59 -14.09
CA VAL A 212 8.83 -23.34 -13.09
C VAL A 212 9.49 -22.36 -12.13
N GLY A 213 9.19 -22.50 -10.84
CA GLY A 213 9.64 -21.62 -9.77
C GLY A 213 10.23 -22.38 -8.58
N THR A 214 10.73 -21.68 -7.56
CA THR A 214 11.12 -22.24 -6.25
C THR A 214 10.09 -21.98 -5.15
N GLY A 215 9.10 -21.14 -5.44
CA GLY A 215 8.09 -20.61 -4.52
C GLY A 215 7.08 -21.64 -4.00
N PRO A 216 6.22 -21.21 -3.05
CA PRO A 216 5.31 -22.10 -2.33
C PRO A 216 4.19 -22.69 -3.19
N PHE A 217 3.91 -22.11 -4.36
CA PHE A 217 2.90 -22.63 -5.29
C PHE A 217 3.50 -22.86 -6.67
N LYS A 218 3.13 -23.98 -7.29
CA LYS A 218 3.47 -24.34 -8.68
C LYS A 218 2.31 -23.97 -9.61
N PHE A 219 2.64 -23.49 -10.80
CA PHE A 219 1.64 -23.22 -11.84
C PHE A 219 0.92 -24.52 -12.24
N LYS A 220 -0.40 -24.46 -12.38
CA LYS A 220 -1.24 -25.57 -12.84
C LYS A 220 -1.81 -25.31 -14.22
N GLU A 221 -2.63 -24.28 -14.36
CA GLU A 221 -3.34 -23.97 -15.60
C GLU A 221 -3.74 -22.49 -15.68
N VAL A 222 -3.99 -22.06 -16.91
CA VAL A 222 -4.54 -20.75 -17.27
C VAL A 222 -5.69 -20.95 -18.25
N THR A 223 -6.78 -20.22 -18.06
CA THR A 223 -7.98 -20.27 -18.89
C THR A 223 -8.37 -18.84 -19.33
N ASP A 224 -9.57 -18.67 -19.88
CA ASP A 224 -10.09 -17.34 -20.23
C ASP A 224 -10.56 -16.53 -19.01
N ILE A 225 -10.76 -17.19 -17.87
CA ILE A 225 -11.37 -16.59 -16.67
C ILE A 225 -10.52 -16.71 -15.41
N GLU A 226 -9.54 -17.62 -15.34
CA GLU A 226 -8.69 -17.78 -14.16
C GLU A 226 -7.32 -18.43 -14.42
N ILE A 227 -6.38 -18.15 -13.51
CA ILE A 227 -5.12 -18.88 -13.34
C ILE A 227 -5.17 -19.65 -12.02
N ILE A 228 -4.74 -20.91 -12.05
CA ILE A 228 -4.67 -21.77 -10.87
C ILE A 228 -3.22 -22.14 -10.55
N TYR A 229 -2.86 -22.05 -9.28
CA TYR A 229 -1.62 -22.58 -8.71
C TYR A 229 -1.93 -23.57 -7.61
N GLU A 230 -1.14 -24.63 -7.51
CA GLU A 230 -1.26 -25.62 -6.44
C GLU A 230 -0.07 -25.50 -5.49
N LYS A 231 -0.29 -25.81 -4.23
CA LYS A 231 0.79 -25.89 -3.25
C LYS A 231 1.90 -26.83 -3.73
N PHE A 232 3.15 -26.43 -3.48
CA PHE A 232 4.32 -27.24 -3.77
C PHE A 232 4.73 -28.02 -2.50
N ASP A 233 4.45 -29.33 -2.48
CA ASP A 233 4.66 -30.18 -1.30
C ASP A 233 6.12 -30.32 -0.86
N ARG A 234 7.07 -29.93 -1.71
CA ARG A 234 8.52 -29.94 -1.41
C ARG A 234 9.08 -28.54 -1.25
N TYR A 235 8.23 -27.57 -0.89
CA TYR A 235 8.67 -26.20 -0.69
C TYR A 235 9.74 -26.14 0.42
N TRP A 236 10.85 -25.46 0.11
CA TRP A 236 12.08 -25.52 0.90
C TRP A 236 11.96 -24.84 2.28
N ARG A 237 10.98 -23.94 2.47
CA ARG A 237 10.66 -23.32 3.78
C ARG A 237 9.64 -24.11 4.61
N GLY A 238 9.43 -25.38 4.28
CA GLY A 238 8.43 -26.22 4.92
C GLY A 238 7.07 -26.03 4.28
N ALA A 239 6.63 -27.02 3.50
CA ALA A 239 5.31 -27.00 2.90
C ALA A 239 4.21 -26.99 3.98
N GLU A 240 4.44 -27.57 5.15
CA GLU A 240 3.55 -27.53 6.31
C GLU A 240 3.22 -26.11 6.79
N ASN A 241 4.11 -25.13 6.56
CA ASN A 241 3.89 -23.73 6.92
C ASN A 241 2.93 -23.03 5.96
N ILE A 242 2.70 -23.59 4.77
CA ILE A 242 1.80 -23.03 3.77
C ILE A 242 0.36 -23.44 4.09
N LYS A 243 -0.43 -22.48 4.56
CA LYS A 243 -1.80 -22.69 5.06
C LYS A 243 -2.87 -22.81 3.97
N PHE A 244 -2.54 -22.49 2.72
CA PHE A 244 -3.42 -22.63 1.56
C PHE A 244 -2.99 -23.82 0.69
N ASP A 245 -3.96 -24.51 0.13
CA ASP A 245 -3.73 -25.66 -0.77
C ASP A 245 -3.62 -25.20 -2.24
N ARG A 246 -4.20 -24.04 -2.56
CA ARG A 246 -4.28 -23.50 -3.93
C ARG A 246 -4.41 -21.97 -3.93
N VAL A 247 -3.87 -21.34 -4.97
CA VAL A 247 -4.13 -19.93 -5.30
C VAL A 247 -4.97 -19.87 -6.58
N ARG A 248 -6.01 -19.04 -6.57
CA ARG A 248 -6.89 -18.80 -7.71
C ARG A 248 -6.87 -17.32 -8.06
N VAL A 249 -6.45 -16.99 -9.28
CA VAL A 249 -6.42 -15.62 -9.80
C VAL A 249 -7.55 -15.45 -10.79
N ILE A 250 -8.60 -14.71 -10.42
CA ILE A 250 -9.76 -14.46 -11.27
C ILE A 250 -9.46 -13.31 -12.24
N ARG A 251 -9.73 -13.53 -13.53
CA ARG A 251 -9.65 -12.51 -14.58
C ARG A 251 -10.83 -11.56 -14.51
N ALA A 252 -10.57 -10.28 -14.28
CA ALA A 252 -11.63 -9.27 -14.20
C ALA A 252 -11.14 -7.86 -14.54
N THR A 253 -12.03 -7.06 -15.13
CA THR A 253 -11.90 -5.60 -15.27
C THR A 253 -12.08 -4.92 -13.91
N SER A 254 -11.60 -3.68 -13.72
CA SER A 254 -11.56 -3.03 -12.41
C SER A 254 -12.92 -2.97 -11.68
N ASP A 255 -14.00 -2.69 -12.39
CA ASP A 255 -15.37 -2.67 -11.85
C ASP A 255 -15.85 -4.05 -11.36
N VAL A 256 -15.55 -5.09 -12.13
CA VAL A 256 -15.84 -6.48 -11.75
C VAL A 256 -14.96 -6.90 -10.57
N GLN A 257 -13.71 -6.45 -10.51
CA GLN A 257 -12.84 -6.70 -9.35
C GLN A 257 -13.42 -6.11 -8.07
N ASP A 258 -13.87 -4.86 -8.09
CA ASP A 258 -14.53 -4.21 -6.94
C ASP A 258 -15.73 -5.06 -6.48
N ALA A 259 -16.62 -5.44 -7.41
CA ALA A 259 -17.78 -6.27 -7.09
C ALA A 259 -17.41 -7.61 -6.44
N LEU A 260 -16.41 -8.32 -6.99
CA LEU A 260 -15.95 -9.60 -6.45
C LEU A 260 -15.30 -9.46 -5.06
N THR A 261 -14.59 -8.36 -4.80
CA THR A 261 -14.06 -8.05 -3.47
C THR A 261 -15.19 -7.82 -2.48
N LEU A 262 -16.18 -6.98 -2.79
CA LEU A 262 -17.27 -6.66 -1.87
C LEU A 262 -18.23 -7.83 -1.63
N GLN A 263 -18.36 -8.76 -2.59
CA GLN A 263 -19.09 -10.02 -2.41
C GLN A 263 -18.34 -11.03 -1.53
N GLY A 264 -17.08 -10.74 -1.19
CA GLY A 264 -16.22 -11.63 -0.40
C GLY A 264 -15.69 -12.84 -1.14
N VAL A 265 -15.76 -12.83 -2.49
CA VAL A 265 -15.11 -13.85 -3.34
C VAL A 265 -13.60 -13.65 -3.34
N VAL A 266 -13.14 -12.40 -3.45
CA VAL A 266 -11.72 -12.06 -3.41
C VAL A 266 -11.28 -11.83 -1.96
N HIS A 267 -10.21 -12.53 -1.56
CA HIS A 267 -9.69 -12.51 -0.19
C HIS A 267 -8.75 -11.34 0.05
N TRP A 268 -8.01 -10.94 -0.99
CA TRP A 268 -7.03 -9.86 -0.98
C TRP A 268 -7.07 -9.13 -2.30
N ARG A 269 -7.18 -7.80 -2.25
CA ARG A 269 -7.01 -6.96 -3.43
C ARG A 269 -6.28 -5.68 -3.09
N TRP A 270 -5.32 -5.35 -3.95
CA TRP A 270 -4.62 -4.08 -3.97
C TRP A 270 -5.10 -3.26 -5.16
N GLY A 271 -5.01 -1.93 -5.09
CA GLY A 271 -5.28 -1.05 -6.22
C GLY A 271 -6.32 0.01 -5.92
N PHE A 272 -6.90 0.56 -6.98
CA PHE A 272 -7.92 1.61 -6.89
C PHE A 272 -9.31 0.98 -6.82
N TYR A 273 -10.11 1.51 -5.89
CA TYR A 273 -11.50 1.15 -5.69
C TYR A 273 -12.38 2.34 -6.04
N SER A 274 -13.57 2.08 -6.59
CA SER A 274 -14.60 3.12 -6.71
C SER A 274 -14.90 3.76 -5.35
N LYS A 275 -15.37 5.01 -5.34
CA LYS A 275 -15.74 5.70 -4.10
C LYS A 275 -16.78 4.89 -3.30
N GLU A 276 -17.73 4.31 -4.01
CA GLU A 276 -18.81 3.49 -3.46
C GLU A 276 -18.26 2.22 -2.83
N ALA A 277 -17.31 1.53 -3.50
CA ALA A 277 -16.68 0.33 -2.98
C ALA A 277 -15.88 0.62 -1.69
N GLN A 278 -15.17 1.75 -1.66
CA GLN A 278 -14.45 2.18 -0.46
C GLN A 278 -15.40 2.50 0.70
N MET A 279 -16.44 3.31 0.45
CA MET A 279 -17.43 3.65 1.47
C MET A 279 -18.13 2.40 2.03
N TYR A 280 -18.45 1.44 1.16
CA TYR A 280 -19.03 0.17 1.58
C TYR A 280 -18.06 -0.62 2.46
N ALA A 281 -16.81 -0.83 2.03
CA ALA A 281 -15.84 -1.58 2.83
C ALA A 281 -15.53 -0.88 4.16
N GLN A 282 -15.48 0.46 4.19
CA GLN A 282 -15.30 1.25 5.42
C GLN A 282 -16.48 1.12 6.40
N ALA A 283 -17.70 0.97 5.87
CA ALA A 283 -18.90 0.75 6.66
C ALA A 283 -19.02 -0.68 7.23
N HIS A 284 -18.18 -1.61 6.77
CA HIS A 284 -18.18 -3.03 7.18
C HIS A 284 -16.78 -3.48 7.68
N PRO A 285 -16.20 -2.80 8.70
CA PRO A 285 -14.84 -3.07 9.19
C PRO A 285 -14.65 -4.45 9.85
N GLU A 286 -15.75 -5.10 10.24
CA GLU A 286 -15.78 -6.49 10.71
C GLU A 286 -15.51 -7.49 9.57
N THR A 287 -15.91 -7.13 8.34
CA THR A 287 -15.76 -7.95 7.14
C THR A 287 -14.48 -7.58 6.38
N PHE A 288 -14.20 -6.28 6.25
CA PHE A 288 -13.11 -5.77 5.44
C PHE A 288 -12.11 -5.00 6.28
N TRP A 289 -10.84 -5.35 6.16
CA TRP A 289 -9.77 -4.45 6.54
C TRP A 289 -9.38 -3.58 5.35
N ILE A 290 -9.23 -2.29 5.59
CA ILE A 290 -8.71 -1.35 4.61
C ILE A 290 -7.44 -0.75 5.18
N GLY A 291 -6.36 -0.79 4.39
CA GLY A 291 -5.13 -0.09 4.73
C GLY A 291 -4.56 0.60 3.52
N PHE A 292 -3.87 1.69 3.82
CA PHE A 292 -3.12 2.44 2.84
C PHE A 292 -1.63 2.31 3.14
N VAL A 293 -0.90 1.68 2.23
CA VAL A 293 0.55 1.58 2.33
C VAL A 293 1.14 2.70 1.48
N PRO A 294 1.85 3.66 2.07
CA PRO A 294 2.60 4.65 1.32
C PRO A 294 3.56 3.90 0.40
N TYR A 295 3.31 4.00 -0.90
CA TYR A 295 4.19 3.47 -1.92
C TYR A 295 4.98 4.64 -2.48
N GLY A 296 6.25 4.41 -2.77
CA GLY A 296 7.06 5.49 -3.30
C GLY A 296 6.77 5.58 -4.80
N GLY A 297 6.15 6.67 -5.22
CA GLY A 297 5.97 7.01 -6.63
C GLY A 297 4.97 8.13 -6.81
N ILE A 298 4.97 8.77 -7.97
CA ILE A 298 4.14 9.95 -8.26
C ILE A 298 3.37 9.84 -9.57
N SER A 299 2.05 9.68 -9.52
CA SER A 299 1.26 9.73 -10.74
C SER A 299 1.30 11.15 -11.33
N VAL A 300 1.56 11.24 -12.64
CA VAL A 300 1.85 12.51 -13.31
C VAL A 300 1.19 12.60 -14.68
N VAL A 301 0.84 13.83 -15.04
CA VAL A 301 0.66 14.25 -16.43
C VAL A 301 2.01 14.75 -16.94
N ILE A 302 2.47 14.30 -18.10
CA ILE A 302 3.78 14.72 -18.65
C ILE A 302 3.55 15.63 -19.85
N LEU A 303 4.33 16.71 -19.92
CA LEU A 303 4.32 17.69 -21.00
C LEU A 303 5.55 17.50 -21.87
N ASN A 304 5.37 17.40 -23.19
CA ASN A 304 6.50 17.29 -24.11
C ASN A 304 7.21 18.63 -24.28
N CYS A 305 8.41 18.77 -23.72
CA CYS A 305 9.20 19.99 -23.78
C CYS A 305 9.78 20.31 -25.18
N HIS A 306 9.51 19.51 -26.21
CA HIS A 306 9.92 19.76 -27.61
C HIS A 306 8.81 20.40 -28.43
N ARG A 307 7.57 20.22 -28.01
CA ARG A 307 6.41 20.70 -28.78
C ARG A 307 6.22 22.17 -28.47
N TYR A 308 6.22 23.01 -29.50
CA TYR A 308 5.83 24.41 -29.32
C TYR A 308 4.32 24.49 -29.08
N PRO A 309 3.83 25.30 -28.11
CA PRO A 309 4.58 26.16 -27.19
C PRO A 309 4.89 25.52 -25.81
N LEU A 310 4.70 24.21 -25.61
CA LEU A 310 5.09 23.48 -24.39
C LEU A 310 6.61 23.52 -24.13
N ASN A 311 7.44 23.81 -25.12
CA ASN A 311 8.88 24.03 -24.95
C ASN A 311 9.21 25.29 -24.13
N ILE A 312 8.29 26.26 -24.03
CA ILE A 312 8.44 27.48 -23.22
C ILE A 312 8.14 27.16 -21.74
N PRO A 313 9.10 27.32 -20.81
CA PRO A 313 8.89 27.03 -19.38
C PRO A 313 7.72 27.78 -18.76
N GLU A 314 7.53 29.05 -19.13
CA GLU A 314 6.46 29.92 -18.65
C GLU A 314 5.08 29.39 -19.08
N VAL A 315 4.94 28.84 -20.28
CA VAL A 315 3.70 28.21 -20.73
C VAL A 315 3.39 26.98 -19.87
N ARG A 316 4.40 26.15 -19.56
CA ARG A 316 4.21 24.99 -18.66
C ARG A 316 3.85 25.41 -17.23
N LYS A 317 4.45 26.49 -16.72
CA LYS A 317 4.05 27.09 -15.43
C LYS A 317 2.61 27.57 -15.45
N ALA A 318 2.16 28.22 -16.53
CA ALA A 318 0.77 28.65 -16.68
C ALA A 318 -0.21 27.47 -16.72
N ILE A 319 0.11 26.41 -17.46
CA ILE A 319 -0.66 25.16 -17.46
C ILE A 319 -0.75 24.59 -16.04
N TYR A 320 0.35 24.60 -15.29
CA TYR A 320 0.36 24.08 -13.93
C TYR A 320 -0.51 24.93 -12.99
N TYR A 321 -0.40 26.27 -13.03
CA TYR A 321 -1.31 27.13 -12.26
C TYR A 321 -2.79 26.94 -12.65
N ALA A 322 -3.07 26.61 -13.92
CA ALA A 322 -4.43 26.30 -14.36
C ALA A 322 -4.92 24.89 -13.97
N PHE A 323 -4.05 24.03 -13.45
CA PHE A 323 -4.39 22.66 -13.06
C PHE A 323 -4.79 22.59 -11.58
N ASN A 324 -6.01 22.14 -11.30
CA ASN A 324 -6.48 21.91 -9.95
C ASN A 324 -6.09 20.50 -9.50
N THR A 325 -4.88 20.38 -8.95
CA THR A 325 -4.33 19.11 -8.47
C THR A 325 -5.23 18.44 -7.44
N THR A 326 -5.84 19.18 -6.51
CA THR A 326 -6.68 18.62 -5.45
C THR A 326 -7.97 18.01 -6.02
N GLU A 327 -8.63 18.72 -6.92
CA GLU A 327 -9.83 18.22 -7.61
C GLU A 327 -9.49 17.00 -8.48
N TYR A 328 -8.39 17.06 -9.23
CA TYR A 328 -7.96 15.96 -10.08
C TYR A 328 -7.60 14.71 -9.28
N ARG A 329 -6.91 14.88 -8.14
CA ARG A 329 -6.60 13.81 -7.19
C ARG A 329 -7.84 13.13 -6.66
N ASN A 330 -8.84 13.90 -6.23
CA ASN A 330 -10.07 13.35 -5.67
C ASN A 330 -10.87 12.52 -6.69
N ILE A 331 -10.66 12.78 -7.99
CA ILE A 331 -11.19 11.97 -9.09
C ILE A 331 -10.31 10.72 -9.31
N ALA A 332 -8.98 10.90 -9.27
CA ALA A 332 -7.99 9.84 -9.47
C ALA A 332 -8.11 8.72 -8.43
N ILE A 333 -8.26 9.11 -7.18
CA ILE A 333 -8.29 8.22 -6.02
C ILE A 333 -9.39 8.74 -5.08
N PRO A 334 -10.67 8.45 -5.39
CA PRO A 334 -11.78 8.84 -4.54
C PRO A 334 -11.51 8.33 -3.12
N GLY A 335 -11.68 9.15 -2.07
CA GLY A 335 -11.46 8.69 -0.68
C GLY A 335 -10.06 8.94 -0.09
N GLU A 336 -9.12 9.52 -0.84
CA GLU A 336 -7.79 9.94 -0.33
C GLU A 336 -7.79 11.08 0.69
N GLY A 337 -8.96 11.56 1.15
CA GLY A 337 -9.04 12.55 2.23
C GLY A 337 -8.31 12.12 3.52
N LEU A 338 -7.95 10.85 3.67
CA LEU A 338 -7.11 10.30 4.73
C LEU A 338 -5.60 10.62 4.57
N LEU A 339 -5.17 11.26 3.48
CA LEU A 339 -3.77 11.55 3.14
C LEU A 339 -3.45 13.05 3.05
N ASP A 340 -4.29 13.90 3.65
CA ASP A 340 -3.97 15.32 3.80
C ASP A 340 -2.67 15.45 4.63
N GLY A 341 -1.56 15.69 3.92
CA GLY A 341 -0.20 15.75 4.47
C GLY A 341 0.83 14.87 3.78
N VAL A 342 0.40 13.87 2.99
CA VAL A 342 1.32 12.91 2.34
C VAL A 342 1.70 13.38 0.93
N VAL A 343 0.75 13.93 0.17
CA VAL A 343 0.90 14.30 -1.26
C VAL A 343 1.85 15.47 -1.48
N GLY A 344 2.67 15.37 -2.53
CA GLY A 344 3.61 16.40 -2.96
C GLY A 344 2.91 17.74 -3.18
N LYS A 345 2.93 18.60 -2.16
CA LYS A 345 2.70 20.04 -2.34
C LYS A 345 3.84 20.60 -3.19
N LYS A 346 3.62 21.71 -3.90
CA LYS A 346 4.70 22.42 -4.63
C LYS A 346 5.38 21.59 -5.73
N GLY A 347 4.65 20.67 -6.38
CA GLY A 347 5.18 19.90 -7.51
C GLY A 347 6.25 18.87 -7.17
N LEU A 348 6.36 18.48 -5.91
CA LEU A 348 7.35 17.50 -5.46
C LEU A 348 7.10 16.10 -6.03
N VAL A 349 8.22 15.43 -6.36
CA VAL A 349 8.25 14.02 -6.78
C VAL A 349 8.37 13.04 -5.62
N TYR A 350 8.38 13.56 -4.40
CA TYR A 350 8.54 12.82 -3.14
C TYR A 350 7.35 13.07 -2.22
N PRO A 351 7.03 12.10 -1.33
CA PRO A 351 6.19 12.38 -0.18
C PRO A 351 6.67 13.59 0.60
N LEU A 352 5.74 14.41 1.11
CA LEU A 352 6.10 15.65 1.81
C LEU A 352 6.97 15.37 3.05
N SER A 353 6.67 14.30 3.78
CA SER A 353 7.49 13.82 4.91
C SER A 353 8.91 13.42 4.48
N VAL A 354 9.04 12.72 3.35
CA VAL A 354 10.34 12.35 2.76
C VAL A 354 11.09 13.59 2.30
N ALA A 355 10.43 14.53 1.63
CA ALA A 355 11.05 15.78 1.18
C ALA A 355 11.54 16.64 2.36
N TYR A 356 10.75 16.75 3.44
CA TYR A 356 11.18 17.44 4.66
C TYR A 356 12.34 16.74 5.35
N GLY A 357 12.34 15.41 5.42
CA GLY A 357 13.45 14.63 5.97
C GLY A 357 14.74 14.77 5.15
N LEU A 358 14.63 14.72 3.81
CA LEU A 358 15.77 14.81 2.91
C LEU A 358 16.32 16.23 2.81
N PHE A 359 15.47 17.23 2.60
CA PHE A 359 15.92 18.57 2.18
C PHE A 359 15.74 19.66 3.24
N GLY A 360 15.02 19.36 4.33
CA GLY A 360 14.67 20.33 5.36
C GLY A 360 13.45 21.16 4.99
N LYS A 361 12.74 21.62 6.04
CA LYS A 361 11.49 22.37 5.91
C LYS A 361 11.64 23.67 5.12
N ASP A 362 12.69 24.45 5.39
CA ASP A 362 12.88 25.77 4.78
C ASP A 362 13.05 25.70 3.26
N PHE A 363 13.80 24.72 2.76
CA PHE A 363 13.96 24.51 1.32
C PHE A 363 12.62 24.13 0.67
N VAL A 364 11.93 23.14 1.24
CA VAL A 364 10.66 22.63 0.69
C VAL A 364 9.59 23.72 0.70
N ASP A 365 9.49 24.48 1.78
CA ASP A 365 8.51 25.57 1.89
C ASP A 365 8.86 26.75 0.98
N GLY A 366 10.13 26.93 0.60
CA GLY A 366 10.59 27.92 -0.37
C GLY A 366 10.26 27.62 -1.83
N LEU A 367 9.85 26.39 -2.18
CA LEU A 367 9.49 26.02 -3.55
C LEU A 367 8.19 26.68 -4.02
N ASN A 368 8.06 26.90 -5.34
CA ASN A 368 6.86 27.47 -5.96
C ASN A 368 5.62 26.60 -5.69
N ASP A 369 4.50 27.23 -5.32
CA ASP A 369 3.21 26.56 -5.12
C ASP A 369 2.28 26.85 -6.31
N TYR A 370 2.15 25.87 -7.21
CA TYR A 370 1.36 25.96 -8.44
C TYR A 370 -0.14 25.66 -8.23
N GLY A 371 -0.74 26.14 -7.13
CA GLY A 371 -2.19 26.00 -6.89
C GLY A 371 -2.61 24.66 -6.27
N GLY A 372 -1.70 23.96 -5.57
CA GLY A 372 -1.95 22.61 -5.03
C GLY A 372 -3.21 22.52 -4.13
N ALA A 373 -3.10 22.86 -2.85
CA ALA A 373 -4.22 22.76 -1.89
C ALA A 373 -5.27 23.89 -2.02
N LYS A 374 -4.93 24.96 -2.77
CA LYS A 374 -5.78 26.14 -2.94
C LYS A 374 -6.67 26.07 -4.19
N GLY A 375 -6.45 25.08 -5.05
CA GLY A 375 -7.09 24.96 -6.36
C GLY A 375 -6.38 25.77 -7.44
N ALA A 376 -6.87 25.63 -8.68
CA ALA A 376 -6.30 26.33 -9.84
C ALA A 376 -6.29 27.86 -9.66
N ASP A 377 -5.16 28.50 -9.99
CA ASP A 377 -4.98 29.95 -10.03
C ASP A 377 -4.99 30.44 -11.47
N PHE A 378 -6.20 30.58 -12.03
CA PHE A 378 -6.36 31.09 -13.38
C PHE A 378 -5.78 32.49 -13.53
N LYS A 379 -5.90 33.38 -12.54
CA LYS A 379 -5.37 34.74 -12.66
C LYS A 379 -3.86 34.73 -12.89
N LYS A 380 -3.13 33.91 -12.14
CA LYS A 380 -1.68 33.80 -12.33
C LYS A 380 -1.32 33.17 -13.66
N ALA A 381 -2.05 32.13 -14.07
CA ALA A 381 -1.85 31.51 -15.37
C ALA A 381 -2.13 32.48 -16.54
N GLU A 382 -3.20 33.28 -16.47
CA GLU A 382 -3.53 34.30 -17.47
C GLU A 382 -2.47 35.40 -17.52
N GLU A 383 -2.01 35.89 -16.36
CA GLU A 383 -0.94 36.90 -16.28
C GLU A 383 0.33 36.44 -17.02
N ILE A 384 0.75 35.19 -16.81
CA ILE A 384 1.92 34.62 -17.47
C ILE A 384 1.73 34.58 -18.99
N LEU A 385 0.59 34.07 -19.48
CA LEU A 385 0.32 33.97 -20.91
C LEU A 385 0.21 35.35 -21.57
N LEU A 386 -0.44 36.33 -20.92
CA LEU A 386 -0.53 37.70 -21.40
C LEU A 386 0.85 38.38 -21.49
N ASN A 387 1.73 38.16 -20.50
CA ASN A 387 3.10 38.68 -20.53
C ASN A 387 3.94 38.10 -21.67
N LEU A 388 3.61 36.89 -22.13
CA LEU A 388 4.20 36.28 -23.33
C LEU A 388 3.54 36.76 -24.64
N GLY A 389 2.54 37.64 -24.58
CA GLY A 389 1.80 38.18 -25.72
C GLY A 389 0.70 37.25 -26.26
N PHE A 390 0.28 36.25 -25.50
CA PHE A 390 -0.82 35.37 -25.91
C PHE A 390 -2.15 36.10 -25.79
N ARG A 391 -3.13 35.66 -26.58
CA ARG A 391 -4.50 36.19 -26.56
C ARG A 391 -5.50 35.06 -26.76
N LYS A 392 -6.71 35.19 -26.21
CA LYS A 392 -7.81 34.27 -26.52
C LYS A 392 -8.40 34.59 -27.89
N ASP A 393 -8.72 33.56 -28.67
CA ASP A 393 -9.48 33.69 -29.90
C ASP A 393 -11.00 33.78 -29.65
N THR A 394 -11.79 33.74 -30.73
CA THR A 394 -13.27 33.80 -30.65
C THR A 394 -13.90 32.58 -29.98
N GLU A 395 -13.18 31.46 -29.87
CA GLU A 395 -13.62 30.25 -29.18
C GLU A 395 -13.14 30.22 -27.72
N GLY A 396 -12.41 31.25 -27.27
CA GLY A 396 -11.85 31.34 -25.94
C GLY A 396 -10.56 30.55 -25.74
N ILE A 397 -9.95 30.05 -26.83
CA ILE A 397 -8.70 29.29 -26.79
C ILE A 397 -7.51 30.24 -26.88
N TRP A 398 -6.51 30.02 -26.03
CA TRP A 398 -5.27 30.81 -26.05
C TRP A 398 -4.49 30.61 -27.34
N VAL A 399 -3.97 31.69 -27.88
CA VAL A 399 -3.19 31.74 -29.12
C VAL A 399 -1.90 32.50 -28.86
N THR A 400 -0.78 31.91 -29.25
CA THR A 400 0.55 32.52 -29.19
C THR A 400 0.64 33.75 -30.13
N PRO A 401 1.66 34.61 -29.98
CA PRO A 401 1.89 35.72 -30.92
C PRO A 401 2.05 35.30 -32.40
N ASN A 402 2.53 34.07 -32.66
CA ASN A 402 2.69 33.54 -34.01
C ASN A 402 1.43 32.85 -34.58
N GLY A 403 0.30 32.89 -33.86
CA GLY A 403 -0.97 32.32 -34.32
C GLY A 403 -1.20 30.85 -33.97
N THR A 404 -0.31 30.21 -33.21
CA THR A 404 -0.48 28.82 -32.76
C THR A 404 -1.48 28.76 -31.61
N ARG A 405 -2.53 27.96 -31.72
CA ARG A 405 -3.51 27.71 -30.66
C ARG A 405 -2.93 26.78 -29.59
N LEU A 406 -3.26 26.97 -28.32
CA LEU A 406 -3.01 26.01 -27.24
C LEU A 406 -3.97 24.82 -27.39
N GLU A 407 -3.66 23.97 -28.35
CA GLU A 407 -4.38 22.74 -28.67
C GLU A 407 -3.39 21.57 -28.71
N PHE A 408 -3.68 20.52 -27.94
CA PHE A 408 -2.77 19.40 -27.72
C PHE A 408 -3.49 18.05 -27.76
N THR A 409 -2.75 17.01 -28.13
CA THR A 409 -3.16 15.62 -27.95
C THR A 409 -2.72 15.08 -26.59
N CYS A 410 -3.55 14.23 -25.97
CA CYS A 410 -3.24 13.56 -24.71
C CYS A 410 -3.32 12.03 -24.91
N LEU A 411 -2.15 11.38 -24.90
CA LEU A 411 -2.02 9.94 -25.03
C LEU A 411 -2.30 9.25 -23.69
N TYR A 412 -3.15 8.21 -23.69
CA TYR A 412 -3.50 7.47 -22.48
C TYR A 412 -3.93 6.03 -22.80
N ILE A 413 -4.00 5.20 -21.76
CA ILE A 413 -4.53 3.84 -21.80
C ILE A 413 -5.96 3.88 -21.22
N PRO A 414 -7.00 3.70 -22.06
CA PRO A 414 -8.38 3.81 -21.63
C PRO A 414 -8.76 2.89 -20.48
N GLU A 415 -8.22 1.68 -20.45
CA GLU A 415 -8.48 0.68 -19.42
C GLU A 415 -8.07 1.15 -18.02
N TRP A 416 -7.15 2.11 -17.91
CA TRP A 416 -6.59 2.55 -16.63
C TRP A 416 -6.93 4.01 -16.30
N TRP A 417 -7.05 4.88 -17.31
CA TRP A 417 -7.05 6.33 -17.09
C TRP A 417 -8.18 7.09 -17.78
N ALA A 418 -9.24 6.43 -18.27
CA ALA A 418 -10.34 7.14 -18.94
C ALA A 418 -10.96 8.27 -18.12
N VAL A 419 -11.34 8.00 -16.87
CA VAL A 419 -11.92 9.01 -15.96
C VAL A 419 -10.95 10.17 -15.72
N LEU A 420 -9.66 9.86 -15.60
CA LEU A 420 -8.60 10.85 -15.40
C LEU A 420 -8.36 11.69 -16.65
N ALA A 421 -8.42 11.08 -17.83
CA ALA A 421 -8.28 11.76 -19.10
C ALA A 421 -9.40 12.77 -19.31
N ASP A 422 -10.65 12.38 -19.06
CA ASP A 422 -11.81 13.27 -19.15
C ASP A 422 -11.73 14.43 -18.15
N ALA A 423 -11.31 14.15 -16.91
CA ALA A 423 -11.10 15.19 -15.91
C ALA A 423 -10.03 16.21 -16.34
N PHE A 424 -8.97 15.74 -17.02
CA PHE A 424 -7.88 16.61 -17.48
C PHE A 424 -8.38 17.52 -18.61
N VAL A 425 -9.12 16.95 -19.57
CA VAL A 425 -9.77 17.73 -20.64
C VAL A 425 -10.69 18.79 -20.06
N ALA A 426 -11.54 18.43 -19.09
CA ALA A 426 -12.48 19.36 -18.47
C ALA A 426 -11.77 20.54 -17.78
N GLN A 427 -10.71 20.28 -17.01
CA GLN A 427 -9.96 21.35 -16.33
C GLN A 427 -9.22 22.26 -17.31
N MET A 428 -8.53 21.70 -18.31
CA MET A 428 -7.81 22.49 -19.30
C MET A 428 -8.75 23.34 -20.16
N SER A 429 -9.91 22.80 -20.52
CA SER A 429 -10.93 23.52 -21.30
C SER A 429 -11.45 24.75 -20.58
N ARG A 430 -11.63 24.69 -19.25
CA ARG A 430 -12.06 25.84 -18.43
C ARG A 430 -11.11 27.03 -18.51
N PHE A 431 -9.83 26.78 -18.76
CA PHE A 431 -8.81 27.83 -18.87
C PHE A 431 -8.62 28.35 -20.31
N GLY A 432 -9.12 27.62 -21.32
CA GLY A 432 -8.92 27.94 -22.74
C GLY A 432 -7.80 27.14 -23.39
N ILE A 433 -7.55 25.92 -22.93
CA ILE A 433 -6.63 24.97 -23.57
C ILE A 433 -7.43 23.77 -24.06
N LYS A 434 -7.30 23.45 -25.34
CA LYS A 434 -8.03 22.34 -25.96
C LYS A 434 -7.20 21.06 -25.89
N ILE A 435 -7.78 20.00 -25.36
CA ILE A 435 -7.14 18.67 -25.26
C ILE A 435 -7.95 17.66 -26.07
N THR A 436 -7.29 16.91 -26.94
CA THR A 436 -7.88 15.79 -27.69
C THR A 436 -7.30 14.47 -27.17
N LEU A 437 -8.15 13.56 -26.70
CA LEU A 437 -7.71 12.28 -26.14
C LEU A 437 -7.34 11.26 -27.24
N VAL A 438 -6.22 10.57 -27.04
CA VAL A 438 -5.73 9.48 -27.92
C VAL A 438 -5.56 8.22 -27.08
N GLY A 439 -6.52 7.30 -27.18
CA GLY A 439 -6.53 6.05 -26.42
C GLY A 439 -5.79 4.92 -27.15
N THR A 440 -4.94 4.19 -26.45
CA THR A 440 -4.18 3.05 -27.00
C THR A 440 -3.95 1.94 -25.96
N ARG A 441 -3.57 0.74 -26.41
CA ARG A 441 -3.07 -0.36 -25.55
C ARG A 441 -1.61 -0.14 -25.14
N TRP A 442 -1.14 -0.92 -24.16
CA TRP A 442 0.20 -0.81 -23.57
C TRP A 442 1.34 -0.84 -24.60
N ASP A 443 1.38 -1.84 -25.50
CA ASP A 443 2.51 -1.97 -26.44
C ASP A 443 2.62 -0.77 -27.40
N PRO A 444 1.55 -0.33 -28.10
CA PRO A 444 1.64 0.89 -28.91
C PRO A 444 1.81 2.16 -28.08
N PHE A 445 1.29 2.22 -26.85
CA PHE A 445 1.54 3.33 -25.92
C PHE A 445 3.04 3.48 -25.64
N CYS A 446 3.70 2.38 -25.26
CA CYS A 446 5.14 2.35 -25.04
C CYS A 446 5.93 2.72 -26.31
N ALA A 447 5.53 2.23 -27.47
CA ALA A 447 6.15 2.60 -28.74
C ALA A 447 6.08 4.12 -29.02
N SER A 448 4.90 4.72 -28.96
CA SER A 448 4.70 6.15 -29.19
C SER A 448 5.50 7.02 -28.21
N LEU A 449 5.59 6.57 -26.95
CA LEU A 449 6.31 7.28 -25.90
C LEU A 449 7.84 7.15 -26.02
N PHE A 450 8.35 5.92 -26.13
CA PHE A 450 9.76 5.62 -25.93
C PHE A 450 10.57 5.57 -27.22
N ARG A 451 9.95 5.16 -28.33
CA ARG A 451 10.63 5.02 -29.62
C ARG A 451 10.40 6.25 -30.47
N ASP A 452 9.15 6.67 -30.56
CA ASP A 452 8.72 7.64 -31.56
C ASP A 452 8.69 9.09 -31.00
N HIS A 453 8.61 9.25 -29.67
CA HIS A 453 8.47 10.54 -28.96
C HIS A 453 7.36 11.43 -29.56
N ASP A 454 6.32 10.79 -30.11
CA ASP A 454 5.26 11.45 -30.86
C ASP A 454 4.01 11.63 -29.99
N TYR A 455 4.07 12.64 -29.13
CA TYR A 455 2.98 13.04 -28.23
C TYR A 455 3.14 14.52 -27.87
N ASP A 456 2.05 15.20 -27.52
CA ASP A 456 2.10 16.50 -26.86
C ASP A 456 2.08 16.34 -25.33
N ILE A 457 1.11 15.56 -24.86
CA ILE A 457 0.87 15.25 -23.46
C ILE A 457 0.59 13.75 -23.32
N TYR A 458 0.97 13.14 -22.19
CA TYR A 458 0.46 11.82 -21.84
C TYR A 458 0.18 11.68 -20.35
N LEU A 459 -0.71 10.74 -20.03
CA LEU A 459 -1.03 10.33 -18.66
C LEU A 459 -0.28 9.05 -18.31
N ARG A 460 0.30 8.99 -17.11
CA ARG A 460 0.99 7.78 -16.66
C ARG A 460 0.92 7.62 -15.15
N PHE A 461 0.91 6.36 -14.71
CA PHE A 461 1.40 6.02 -13.39
C PHE A 461 2.88 6.39 -13.26
N GLY A 462 3.25 6.80 -12.06
CA GLY A 462 4.45 7.57 -11.81
C GLY A 462 5.80 6.98 -12.11
N THR A 463 6.82 7.74 -11.72
CA THR A 463 8.13 7.17 -11.43
C THR A 463 7.99 6.29 -10.20
N TRP A 464 8.15 5.00 -10.35
CA TRP A 464 8.19 4.07 -9.22
C TRP A 464 9.47 4.39 -8.42
N TYR A 465 9.31 4.69 -7.14
CA TYR A 465 10.40 4.78 -6.20
C TYR A 465 10.84 3.36 -6.00
N SER A 466 11.89 3.00 -6.72
CA SER A 466 12.31 1.63 -6.66
C SER A 466 13.08 1.47 -5.34
N ILE A 467 14.32 1.90 -5.19
CA ILE A 467 15.12 1.57 -3.99
C ILE A 467 15.51 2.78 -3.16
N HIS A 468 15.70 3.90 -3.84
CA HIS A 468 16.39 5.07 -3.34
C HIS A 468 15.80 6.32 -3.99
N PRO A 469 15.72 7.48 -3.31
CA PRO A 469 15.09 8.68 -3.87
C PRO A 469 15.71 9.19 -5.16
N TYR A 470 16.97 8.82 -5.41
CA TYR A 470 17.66 9.02 -6.69
C TYR A 470 16.94 8.38 -7.90
N THR A 471 16.35 7.21 -7.72
CA THR A 471 15.74 6.42 -8.80
C THR A 471 14.63 7.19 -9.51
N VAL A 472 13.87 7.98 -8.74
CA VAL A 472 12.83 8.86 -9.29
C VAL A 472 13.43 9.90 -10.24
N MET A 473 14.54 10.54 -9.84
CA MET A 473 15.21 11.52 -10.68
C MET A 473 15.81 10.89 -11.93
N TYR A 474 16.44 9.72 -11.80
CA TYR A 474 16.90 8.96 -12.96
C TYR A 474 15.74 8.66 -13.92
N ASN A 475 14.59 8.22 -13.39
CA ASN A 475 13.40 7.95 -14.19
C ASN A 475 12.88 9.18 -14.92
N LEU A 476 13.07 10.40 -14.40
CA LEU A 476 12.62 11.63 -15.06
C LEU A 476 13.61 12.17 -16.10
N PHE A 477 14.92 12.04 -15.84
CA PHE A 477 15.95 12.71 -16.64
C PHE A 477 16.74 11.79 -17.57
N VAL A 478 16.73 10.48 -17.32
CA VAL A 478 17.65 9.53 -17.98
C VAL A 478 16.92 8.32 -18.58
N ALA A 479 15.94 7.75 -17.89
CA ALA A 479 15.27 6.53 -18.35
C ALA A 479 14.52 6.75 -19.68
N ARG A 480 14.68 5.80 -20.60
CA ARG A 480 14.07 5.84 -21.95
C ARG A 480 13.23 4.63 -22.31
N ASN A 481 13.35 3.53 -21.57
CA ASN A 481 12.67 2.28 -21.89
C ASN A 481 12.75 1.38 -20.66
N SER A 482 11.91 1.63 -19.68
CA SER A 482 11.68 0.66 -18.63
C SER A 482 10.19 0.59 -18.34
N TRP A 483 9.73 -0.60 -17.95
CA TRP A 483 8.40 -0.83 -17.37
C TRP A 483 8.07 0.24 -16.29
N GLU A 484 9.11 0.73 -15.60
CA GLU A 484 9.03 1.70 -14.52
C GLU A 484 9.32 3.17 -14.96
N GLY A 485 9.90 3.40 -16.13
CA GLY A 485 10.47 4.69 -16.52
C GLY A 485 9.50 5.61 -17.25
N ILE A 486 9.43 6.86 -16.82
CA ILE A 486 8.82 7.94 -17.61
C ILE A 486 9.83 8.26 -18.72
N PRO A 487 9.46 8.26 -20.01
CA PRO A 487 10.37 8.77 -21.03
C PRO A 487 10.79 10.18 -20.64
N ALA A 488 12.11 10.42 -20.55
CA ALA A 488 12.60 11.77 -20.33
C ALA A 488 11.92 12.71 -21.35
N PRO A 489 11.31 13.83 -20.94
CA PRO A 489 10.61 14.75 -21.84
C PRO A 489 11.58 15.51 -22.76
N TYR A 490 12.86 15.14 -22.74
CA TYR A 490 13.94 15.67 -23.52
C TYR A 490 14.75 14.54 -24.17
N PRO A 491 15.33 14.74 -25.36
CA PRO A 491 16.17 13.76 -26.02
C PRO A 491 17.52 13.80 -25.29
N LEU A 492 18.16 12.64 -25.09
CA LEU A 492 19.49 12.49 -24.49
C LEU A 492 20.58 13.35 -25.13
N HIS A 493 20.33 13.88 -26.33
CA HIS A 493 21.31 14.62 -27.12
C HIS A 493 21.18 16.14 -26.99
N GLU A 494 20.17 16.66 -26.28
CA GLU A 494 20.08 18.09 -25.98
C GLU A 494 20.37 18.33 -24.50
N PRO A 495 21.51 18.96 -24.17
CA PRO A 495 21.88 19.19 -22.79
C PRO A 495 20.94 20.23 -22.16
N GLN A 496 20.20 19.83 -21.13
CA GLN A 496 19.45 20.74 -20.27
C GLN A 496 20.43 21.54 -19.42
N ILE A 497 20.86 22.70 -19.91
CA ILE A 497 21.79 23.57 -19.20
C ILE A 497 21.00 24.67 -18.52
N VAL A 498 21.12 24.76 -17.20
CA VAL A 498 20.59 25.86 -16.40
C VAL A 498 21.67 26.51 -15.57
N GLU A 499 21.57 27.81 -15.38
CA GLU A 499 22.47 28.50 -14.45
C GLU A 499 22.16 28.07 -13.01
N ALA A 500 23.20 27.68 -12.28
CA ALA A 500 23.07 27.21 -10.91
C ALA A 500 22.66 28.36 -9.97
N PRO A 501 21.63 28.17 -9.13
CA PRO A 501 21.23 29.17 -8.14
C PRO A 501 22.35 29.52 -7.16
N GLY A 502 22.30 30.73 -6.58
CA GLY A 502 23.30 31.17 -5.62
C GLY A 502 23.45 30.32 -4.35
N TRP A 503 22.41 29.55 -3.99
CA TRP A 503 22.40 28.67 -2.83
C TRP A 503 22.95 27.25 -3.12
N VAL A 504 23.24 26.93 -4.38
CA VAL A 504 23.70 25.60 -4.78
C VAL A 504 25.00 25.23 -4.05
N ALA A 505 25.13 23.96 -3.65
CA ALA A 505 26.33 23.49 -2.99
C ALA A 505 27.57 23.65 -3.90
N SER A 506 28.71 24.05 -3.32
CA SER A 506 29.94 24.35 -4.07
C SER A 506 30.47 23.16 -4.86
N TRP A 507 30.25 21.93 -4.39
CA TRP A 507 30.69 20.71 -5.07
C TRP A 507 29.95 20.49 -6.41
N ILE A 508 28.70 20.96 -6.53
CA ILE A 508 27.91 20.87 -7.77
C ILE A 508 28.52 21.76 -8.85
N VAL A 509 29.05 22.92 -8.45
CA VAL A 509 29.66 23.92 -9.35
C VAL A 509 31.20 23.89 -9.35
N GLU A 510 31.79 22.80 -8.85
CA GLU A 510 33.24 22.66 -8.79
C GLU A 510 33.84 22.56 -10.21
N LYS A 511 34.89 23.33 -10.49
CA LYS A 511 35.53 23.34 -11.81
C LYS A 511 36.05 21.94 -12.18
N GLY A 512 35.83 21.55 -13.43
CA GLY A 512 36.29 20.27 -13.98
C GLY A 512 35.31 19.10 -13.82
N LYS A 513 34.14 19.30 -13.18
CA LYS A 513 33.10 18.26 -13.15
C LYS A 513 32.45 18.07 -14.52
N PRO A 514 32.10 16.84 -14.91
CA PRO A 514 31.59 16.54 -16.26
C PRO A 514 30.17 17.08 -16.53
N TRP A 515 29.41 17.43 -15.49
CA TRP A 515 28.09 18.04 -15.61
C TRP A 515 28.11 19.57 -15.64
N LEU A 516 29.25 20.21 -15.35
CA LEU A 516 29.39 21.66 -15.33
C LEU A 516 29.73 22.19 -16.74
N VAL A 517 29.05 23.24 -17.16
CA VAL A 517 29.22 23.97 -18.42
C VAL A 517 29.50 25.43 -18.09
N GLY A 518 30.71 25.90 -18.43
CA GLY A 518 31.17 27.22 -17.99
C GLY A 518 31.38 27.28 -16.47
N GLU A 519 31.12 28.44 -15.86
CA GLU A 519 31.33 28.61 -14.40
C GLU A 519 30.11 28.23 -13.56
N ARG A 520 28.90 28.28 -14.14
CA ARG A 520 27.64 28.05 -13.42
C ARG A 520 26.59 27.26 -14.19
N GLY A 521 26.80 26.92 -15.46
CA GLY A 521 25.82 26.12 -16.20
C GLY A 521 25.85 24.67 -15.75
N ILE A 522 24.70 24.10 -15.37
CA ILE A 522 24.58 22.70 -14.96
C ILE A 522 23.80 21.94 -16.01
N ASN A 523 24.44 20.92 -16.60
CA ASN A 523 23.77 19.91 -17.41
C ASN A 523 23.03 18.92 -16.49
N VAL A 524 21.72 19.08 -16.38
CA VAL A 524 20.85 18.34 -15.44
C VAL A 524 20.87 16.84 -15.71
N THR A 525 20.78 16.44 -16.98
CA THR A 525 20.86 15.02 -17.38
C THR A 525 22.21 14.43 -16.99
N ARG A 526 23.32 15.15 -17.25
CA ARG A 526 24.66 14.64 -16.91
C ARG A 526 24.88 14.58 -15.41
N LEU A 527 24.42 15.57 -14.65
CA LEU A 527 24.45 15.53 -13.18
C LEU A 527 23.69 14.31 -12.66
N THR A 528 22.49 14.07 -13.20
CA THR A 528 21.68 12.90 -12.80
C THR A 528 22.41 11.60 -13.07
N ILE A 529 23.04 11.42 -14.24
CA ILE A 529 23.82 10.22 -14.55
C ILE A 529 24.99 10.04 -13.56
N GLU A 530 25.69 11.11 -13.21
CA GLU A 530 26.86 11.01 -12.33
C GLU A 530 26.49 10.83 -10.86
N LEU A 531 25.30 11.30 -10.44
CA LEU A 531 24.72 10.99 -9.13
C LEU A 531 24.48 9.49 -8.91
N GLU A 532 24.35 8.67 -9.96
CA GLU A 532 24.26 7.19 -9.84
C GLU A 532 25.47 6.62 -9.08
N ARG A 533 26.61 7.32 -9.16
CA ARG A 533 27.93 6.94 -8.66
C ARG A 533 28.28 7.61 -7.34
N GLU A 534 27.46 8.53 -6.86
CA GLU A 534 27.72 9.27 -5.64
C GLU A 534 27.31 8.42 -4.43
N THR A 535 28.29 8.12 -3.58
CA THR A 535 28.12 7.29 -2.38
C THR A 535 28.16 8.10 -1.09
N ASP A 536 28.55 9.37 -1.16
CA ASP A 536 28.47 10.31 -0.04
C ASP A 536 27.01 10.76 0.14
N PRO A 537 26.35 10.42 1.26
CA PRO A 537 24.94 10.73 1.47
C PRO A 537 24.63 12.23 1.43
N GLU A 538 25.54 13.09 1.88
CA GLU A 538 25.31 14.54 1.89
C GLU A 538 25.43 15.13 0.49
N LYS A 539 26.39 14.68 -0.32
CA LYS A 539 26.48 15.10 -1.73
C LYS A 539 25.29 14.58 -2.53
N MET A 540 24.91 13.33 -2.34
CA MET A 540 23.70 12.76 -2.95
C MET A 540 22.48 13.63 -2.63
N LYS A 541 22.27 13.95 -1.36
CA LYS A 541 21.18 14.82 -0.90
C LYS A 541 21.20 16.19 -1.58
N GLU A 542 22.34 16.87 -1.65
CA GLU A 542 22.44 18.18 -2.31
C GLU A 542 22.16 18.10 -3.82
N GLY A 543 22.58 17.01 -4.48
CA GLY A 543 22.26 16.77 -5.89
C GLY A 543 20.76 16.58 -6.11
N LEU A 544 20.12 15.75 -5.27
CA LEU A 544 18.67 15.54 -5.30
C LEU A 544 17.89 16.82 -4.97
N LYS A 545 18.41 17.65 -4.06
CA LYS A 545 17.84 18.96 -3.72
C LYS A 545 17.86 19.90 -4.93
N PHE A 546 18.99 19.97 -5.65
CA PHE A 546 19.08 20.72 -6.90
C PHE A 546 18.10 20.22 -7.97
N LEU A 547 18.03 18.89 -8.19
CA LEU A 547 17.11 18.30 -9.17
C LEU A 547 15.65 18.55 -8.81
N THR A 548 15.31 18.51 -7.51
CA THR A 548 13.97 18.85 -7.00
C THR A 548 13.62 20.31 -7.28
N TRP A 549 14.55 21.23 -7.02
CA TRP A 549 14.36 22.63 -7.38
C TRP A 549 14.19 22.81 -8.89
N TYR A 550 15.02 22.15 -9.72
CA TYR A 550 14.90 22.23 -11.17
C TYR A 550 13.52 21.81 -11.66
N CYS A 551 13.01 20.67 -11.16
CA CYS A 551 11.67 20.20 -11.50
C CYS A 551 10.57 21.20 -11.11
N ASN A 552 10.74 21.88 -9.97
CA ASN A 552 9.79 22.91 -9.53
C ASN A 552 9.91 24.21 -10.36
N GLU A 553 11.12 24.62 -10.74
CA GLU A 553 11.36 25.86 -11.48
C GLU A 553 11.10 25.71 -12.99
N TYR A 554 11.27 24.51 -13.55
CA TYR A 554 11.09 24.20 -14.96
C TYR A 554 10.12 23.01 -15.13
N PRO A 555 8.87 23.11 -14.66
CA PRO A 555 7.97 21.97 -14.56
C PRO A 555 7.71 21.36 -15.94
N PHE A 556 7.99 20.07 -16.09
CA PHE A 556 7.69 19.26 -17.28
C PHE A 556 6.68 18.14 -16.99
N TYR A 557 6.19 18.11 -15.76
CA TYR A 557 5.18 17.19 -15.29
C TYR A 557 4.23 17.91 -14.32
N LEU A 558 3.00 17.41 -14.22
CA LEU A 558 1.98 17.83 -13.28
C LEU A 558 1.70 16.64 -12.35
N PRO A 559 2.29 16.60 -11.15
CA PRO A 559 2.02 15.53 -10.19
C PRO A 559 0.63 15.72 -9.62
N TYR A 560 -0.13 14.62 -9.59
CA TYR A 560 -1.51 14.64 -9.11
C TYR A 560 -1.80 13.67 -7.97
N SER A 561 -0.99 12.63 -7.79
CA SER A 561 -1.03 11.83 -6.56
C SER A 561 0.34 11.25 -6.28
N LEU A 562 0.65 11.05 -5.01
CA LEU A 562 1.63 10.04 -4.66
C LEU A 562 0.92 8.70 -4.76
N SER A 563 1.51 7.77 -5.50
CA SER A 563 0.98 6.42 -5.55
C SER A 563 1.24 5.78 -4.20
N GLY A 564 0.31 5.84 -3.25
CA GLY A 564 0.20 4.77 -2.27
C GLY A 564 -0.78 3.72 -2.75
N ARG A 565 -0.75 2.55 -2.13
CA ARG A 565 -1.60 1.43 -2.50
C ARG A 565 -2.64 1.21 -1.42
N MET A 566 -3.90 1.22 -1.84
CA MET A 566 -5.00 0.76 -0.99
C MET A 566 -5.09 -0.76 -1.09
N TYR A 567 -5.27 -1.39 0.06
CA TYR A 567 -5.52 -2.81 0.22
C TYR A 567 -6.88 -2.99 0.85
N VAL A 568 -7.65 -3.93 0.32
CA VAL A 568 -8.84 -4.46 0.98
C VAL A 568 -8.63 -5.95 1.20
N ILE A 569 -8.76 -6.36 2.45
CA ILE A 569 -8.60 -7.76 2.87
C ILE A 569 -9.90 -8.21 3.49
N ASN A 570 -10.42 -9.35 3.02
CA ASN A 570 -11.61 -9.95 3.61
C ASN A 570 -11.23 -10.71 4.90
N ARG A 571 -11.53 -10.12 6.04
CA ARG A 571 -11.29 -10.65 7.39
C ARG A 571 -12.17 -11.82 7.76
N GLU A 572 -13.17 -12.18 6.96
CA GLU A 572 -13.94 -13.42 7.16
C GLU A 572 -13.27 -14.62 6.49
N LYS A 573 -12.45 -14.38 5.46
CA LYS A 573 -11.81 -15.44 4.67
C LYS A 573 -10.37 -15.71 5.08
N VAL A 574 -9.63 -14.68 5.51
CA VAL A 574 -8.19 -14.78 5.80
C VAL A 574 -7.80 -14.05 7.09
N SER A 575 -6.69 -14.49 7.70
CA SER A 575 -6.12 -13.90 8.92
C SER A 575 -4.58 -13.97 8.92
N GLY A 576 -3.94 -13.39 9.93
CA GLY A 576 -2.47 -13.42 10.09
C GLY A 576 -1.68 -12.41 9.25
N PHE A 577 -2.29 -11.30 8.83
CA PHE A 577 -1.61 -10.17 8.17
C PHE A 577 -1.34 -9.02 9.16
N PRO A 578 -0.20 -8.31 9.06
CA PRO A 578 0.08 -7.15 9.92
C PRO A 578 -0.90 -6.02 9.65
N ALA A 579 -1.69 -5.61 10.67
CA ALA A 579 -2.67 -4.54 10.51
C ALA A 579 -2.04 -3.12 10.52
N ASP A 580 -0.83 -2.97 11.08
CA ASP A 580 -0.07 -1.72 11.01
C ASP A 580 0.64 -1.60 9.66
N THR A 581 0.24 -0.63 8.84
CA THR A 581 0.83 -0.36 7.52
C THR A 581 2.25 0.17 7.58
N LEU A 582 2.76 0.56 8.76
CA LEU A 582 4.15 0.92 8.97
C LEU A 582 5.06 -0.30 9.21
N ASN A 583 4.48 -1.50 9.39
CA ASN A 583 5.26 -2.72 9.53
C ASN A 583 6.12 -2.95 8.28
N PRO A 584 7.45 -3.20 8.42
CA PRO A 584 8.35 -3.46 7.28
C PRO A 584 7.89 -4.51 6.28
N LEU A 585 7.10 -5.49 6.73
CA LEU A 585 6.60 -6.55 5.85
C LEU A 585 5.55 -6.09 4.83
N TRP A 586 5.06 -4.84 4.93
CA TRP A 586 4.22 -4.20 3.90
C TRP A 586 5.01 -3.59 2.75
N LEU A 587 6.31 -3.38 2.93
CA LEU A 587 7.18 -2.70 1.96
C LEU A 587 8.35 -3.57 1.49
N PRO A 588 8.11 -4.83 1.04
CA PRO A 588 9.10 -5.52 0.23
C PRO A 588 9.29 -4.74 -1.08
N TYR A 589 10.50 -4.28 -1.32
CA TYR A 589 10.91 -3.70 -2.60
C TYR A 589 10.80 -4.73 -3.73
N PRO A 590 10.49 -4.37 -5.01
CA PRO A 590 10.03 -3.12 -5.62
C PRO A 590 8.57 -2.82 -5.52
N TYR A 591 7.78 -3.76 -5.03
CA TYR A 591 6.35 -3.72 -5.24
C TYR A 591 5.66 -3.99 -3.90
N SER A 592 4.91 -3.00 -3.41
CA SER A 592 4.00 -3.23 -2.30
C SER A 592 2.77 -4.04 -2.72
N ASP A 593 2.53 -4.24 -4.02
CA ASP A 593 1.33 -4.84 -4.63
C ASP A 593 0.93 -6.22 -4.06
N ILE A 594 1.27 -7.33 -4.73
CA ILE A 594 0.92 -8.67 -4.21
C ILE A 594 1.97 -9.20 -3.24
N PHE A 595 3.19 -8.67 -3.33
CA PHE A 595 4.36 -9.28 -2.71
C PHE A 595 4.31 -9.35 -1.18
N PRO A 596 3.69 -8.40 -0.44
CA PRO A 596 3.47 -8.56 0.98
C PRO A 596 2.70 -9.85 1.31
N CYS A 597 1.59 -10.13 0.63
CA CYS A 597 0.82 -11.33 0.93
C CYS A 597 1.58 -12.62 0.54
N VAL A 598 2.34 -12.61 -0.56
CA VAL A 598 3.21 -13.75 -0.94
C VAL A 598 4.26 -13.99 0.14
N LEU A 599 4.91 -12.93 0.63
CA LEU A 599 5.90 -12.99 1.69
C LEU A 599 5.28 -13.57 2.97
N TRP A 600 4.09 -13.11 3.37
CA TRP A 600 3.42 -13.60 4.58
C TRP A 600 2.92 -15.02 4.48
N ILE A 601 2.44 -15.45 3.30
CA ILE A 601 2.09 -16.85 3.04
C ILE A 601 3.36 -17.71 3.20
N SER A 602 4.46 -17.28 2.59
CA SER A 602 5.74 -18.00 2.63
C SER A 602 6.38 -18.01 4.02
N LEU A 603 6.07 -17.03 4.87
CA LEU A 603 6.45 -16.98 6.28
C LEU A 603 5.51 -17.79 7.18
N GLY A 604 4.43 -18.38 6.64
CA GLY A 604 3.42 -19.10 7.40
C GLY A 604 2.56 -18.22 8.31
N MET A 605 2.64 -16.89 8.15
CA MET A 605 1.86 -15.93 8.92
C MET A 605 0.41 -15.91 8.42
N PHE A 606 0.24 -15.76 7.12
CA PHE A 606 -1.05 -15.52 6.48
C PHE A 606 -1.72 -16.82 6.02
N GLY A 607 -3.02 -16.96 6.30
CA GLY A 607 -3.77 -18.19 6.02
C GLY A 607 -5.29 -18.00 5.99
N PRO A 608 -6.05 -19.07 5.71
CA PRO A 608 -7.50 -19.05 5.87
C PRO A 608 -7.86 -18.72 7.31
N LYS A 609 -8.91 -17.94 7.50
CA LYS A 609 -9.44 -17.69 8.84
C LYS A 609 -10.03 -19.00 9.36
N VAL A 610 -9.51 -19.45 10.51
CA VAL A 610 -10.10 -20.55 11.27
C VAL A 610 -11.06 -19.93 12.28
N PRO A 611 -12.33 -20.37 12.36
CA PRO A 611 -13.24 -19.89 13.40
C PRO A 611 -12.64 -20.16 14.78
N TYR A 612 -12.38 -19.10 15.53
CA TYR A 612 -11.93 -19.23 16.92
C TYR A 612 -13.12 -19.64 17.78
N THR A 613 -12.95 -20.73 18.52
CA THR A 613 -14.00 -21.32 19.37
C THR A 613 -13.84 -20.97 20.86
N GLY A 614 -12.74 -20.30 21.22
CA GLY A 614 -12.51 -19.92 22.62
C GLY A 614 -13.28 -18.65 23.02
N ALA A 615 -13.20 -18.30 24.31
CA ALA A 615 -13.83 -17.10 24.82
C ALA A 615 -12.97 -15.86 24.56
N TYR A 616 -13.64 -14.71 24.53
CA TYR A 616 -13.00 -13.40 24.56
C TYR A 616 -13.28 -12.72 25.89
N VAL A 617 -12.24 -12.24 26.55
CA VAL A 617 -12.28 -11.58 27.85
C VAL A 617 -11.79 -10.15 27.73
N LEU A 618 -12.36 -9.26 28.55
CA LEU A 618 -11.91 -7.87 28.65
C LEU A 618 -10.73 -7.81 29.62
N VAL A 619 -9.62 -7.21 29.20
CA VAL A 619 -8.45 -6.94 30.03
C VAL A 619 -8.07 -5.46 29.96
N TYR A 620 -7.39 -4.99 30.99
CA TYR A 620 -6.87 -3.64 31.12
C TYR A 620 -5.35 -3.68 31.17
N MET A 621 -4.69 -2.93 30.31
CA MET A 621 -3.25 -2.97 30.13
C MET A 621 -2.58 -2.20 31.27
N LEU A 622 -1.71 -2.88 32.02
CA LEU A 622 -0.96 -2.29 33.13
C LEU A 622 0.32 -1.59 32.63
N GLU A 623 0.80 -1.98 31.45
CA GLU A 623 2.00 -1.45 30.81
C GLU A 623 1.79 -1.31 29.30
N LYS A 624 2.79 -0.78 28.58
CA LYS A 624 2.77 -0.77 27.12
C LYS A 624 2.92 -2.20 26.58
N VAL A 625 1.96 -2.67 25.80
CA VAL A 625 1.99 -3.99 25.15
C VAL A 625 2.21 -3.80 23.65
N PRO A 626 3.33 -4.32 23.08
CA PRO A 626 3.54 -4.31 21.63
C PRO A 626 2.42 -5.06 20.88
N GLN A 627 2.28 -4.80 19.58
CA GLN A 627 1.34 -5.55 18.77
C GLN A 627 1.71 -7.04 18.74
N PHE A 628 0.73 -7.93 18.92
CA PHE A 628 0.92 -9.38 18.90
C PHE A 628 -0.20 -10.08 18.12
N LEU A 629 0.08 -11.28 17.62
CA LEU A 629 -0.91 -12.14 16.96
C LEU A 629 -1.60 -12.98 18.03
N GLY A 630 -2.92 -12.81 18.20
CA GLY A 630 -3.71 -13.56 19.17
C GLY A 630 -4.02 -14.99 18.70
N ALA A 631 -4.49 -15.81 19.63
CA ALA A 631 -4.87 -17.21 19.42
C ALA A 631 -5.98 -17.39 18.36
N ASP A 632 -6.78 -16.36 18.13
CA ASP A 632 -7.82 -16.32 17.09
C ASP A 632 -7.29 -15.91 15.70
N GLY A 633 -5.98 -15.65 15.58
CA GLY A 633 -5.32 -15.21 14.36
C GLY A 633 -5.51 -13.73 14.01
N ASN A 634 -6.12 -12.94 14.90
CA ASN A 634 -6.17 -11.48 14.77
C ASN A 634 -4.99 -10.81 15.45
N TYR A 635 -4.52 -9.69 14.92
CA TYR A 635 -3.51 -8.87 15.60
C TYR A 635 -4.18 -7.96 16.64
N TYR A 636 -3.60 -7.91 17.84
CA TYR A 636 -4.00 -7.08 18.96
C TYR A 636 -2.92 -6.06 19.27
N GLY A 637 -3.30 -4.86 19.71
CA GLY A 637 -2.39 -3.77 20.02
C GLY A 637 -1.82 -3.02 18.79
N PRO A 638 -0.81 -2.16 18.98
CA PRO A 638 -0.13 -1.91 20.25
C PRO A 638 -1.04 -1.21 21.26
N TYR A 639 -0.95 -1.63 22.52
CA TYR A 639 -1.69 -1.01 23.62
C TYR A 639 -0.78 -0.17 24.49
N LYS A 640 -1.35 0.91 25.04
CA LYS A 640 -0.74 1.75 26.07
C LYS A 640 -1.27 1.33 27.43
N ARG A 641 -0.54 1.68 28.48
CA ARG A 641 -1.02 1.56 29.87
C ARG A 641 -2.36 2.27 30.01
N GLY A 642 -3.34 1.60 30.63
CA GLY A 642 -4.72 2.06 30.79
C GLY A 642 -5.69 1.60 29.70
N ASP A 643 -5.21 1.13 28.54
CA ASP A 643 -6.08 0.66 27.47
C ASP A 643 -6.88 -0.57 27.91
N ALA A 644 -8.16 -0.62 27.53
CA ALA A 644 -9.00 -1.80 27.68
C ALA A 644 -9.13 -2.54 26.34
N ALA A 645 -8.91 -3.85 26.35
CA ALA A 645 -8.96 -4.67 25.14
C ALA A 645 -9.74 -5.95 25.39
N ARG A 646 -10.61 -6.31 24.44
CA ARG A 646 -11.28 -7.61 24.41
C ARG A 646 -10.48 -8.55 23.52
N ILE A 647 -9.80 -9.52 24.13
CA ILE A 647 -8.84 -10.42 23.47
C ILE A 647 -9.16 -11.89 23.81
N PRO A 648 -8.62 -12.88 23.07
CA PRO A 648 -8.77 -14.28 23.38
C PRO A 648 -8.33 -14.57 24.82
N GLU A 649 -9.08 -15.41 25.53
CA GLU A 649 -8.80 -15.73 26.94
C GLU A 649 -7.39 -16.28 27.15
N GLU A 650 -6.87 -17.08 26.22
CA GLU A 650 -5.50 -17.61 26.27
C GLU A 650 -4.44 -16.49 26.22
N ASP A 651 -4.65 -15.48 25.38
CA ASP A 651 -3.75 -14.33 25.29
C ASP A 651 -3.87 -13.42 26.51
N ALA A 652 -5.08 -13.25 27.03
CA ALA A 652 -5.33 -12.51 28.27
C ALA A 652 -4.60 -13.16 29.46
N VAL A 653 -4.70 -14.48 29.60
CA VAL A 653 -3.98 -15.23 30.63
C VAL A 653 -2.48 -14.99 30.50
N LYS A 654 -1.92 -15.09 29.30
CA LYS A 654 -0.50 -14.84 29.06
C LYS A 654 -0.07 -13.41 29.44
N LEU A 655 -0.81 -12.39 29.01
CA LEU A 655 -0.48 -11.00 29.34
C LEU A 655 -0.60 -10.73 30.85
N ILE A 656 -1.55 -11.37 31.54
CA ILE A 656 -1.71 -11.24 32.98
C ILE A 656 -0.58 -11.96 33.74
N GLU A 657 -0.16 -13.14 33.29
CA GLU A 657 0.99 -13.86 33.85
C GLU A 657 2.30 -13.09 33.68
N GLU A 658 2.44 -12.35 32.57
CA GLU A 658 3.58 -11.46 32.31
C GLU A 658 3.49 -10.12 33.07
N GLY A 659 2.40 -9.89 33.82
CA GLY A 659 2.16 -8.64 34.58
C GLY A 659 1.84 -7.43 33.70
N LEU A 660 1.52 -7.65 32.42
CA LEU A 660 1.25 -6.61 31.43
C LEU A 660 -0.23 -6.20 31.38
N ALA A 661 -1.14 -7.02 31.90
CA ALA A 661 -2.57 -6.77 31.91
C ALA A 661 -3.27 -7.25 33.20
N SER A 662 -4.53 -6.85 33.38
CA SER A 662 -5.38 -7.22 34.52
C SER A 662 -6.83 -7.39 34.08
N TYR A 663 -7.59 -8.29 34.72
CA TYR A 663 -9.04 -8.40 34.50
C TYR A 663 -9.84 -7.23 35.09
N THR A 664 -9.28 -6.55 36.08
CA THR A 664 -9.89 -5.37 36.70
C THR A 664 -9.16 -4.11 36.27
N PRO A 665 -9.89 -3.00 36.02
CA PRO A 665 -9.26 -1.74 35.67
C PRO A 665 -8.30 -1.29 36.78
N PRO A 666 -7.16 -0.66 36.42
CA PRO A 666 -6.27 -0.06 37.41
C PRO A 666 -7.05 0.96 38.25
N THR A 667 -6.95 0.86 39.57
CA THR A 667 -7.61 1.79 40.50
C THR A 667 -6.63 2.88 40.87
N TYR A 668 -6.91 4.12 40.45
CA TYR A 668 -6.10 5.28 40.79
C TYR A 668 -6.66 5.96 42.03
N ILE A 669 -5.81 6.12 43.05
CA ILE A 669 -6.15 6.92 44.23
C ILE A 669 -5.73 8.35 43.92
N TYR A 670 -6.70 9.26 43.84
CA TYR A 670 -6.43 10.68 43.66
C TYR A 670 -6.25 11.35 45.02
N VAL A 671 -5.27 12.25 45.09
CA VAL A 671 -5.02 13.06 46.28
C VAL A 671 -4.90 14.52 45.89
N THR A 672 -5.28 15.39 46.81
CA THR A 672 -5.06 16.82 46.65
C THR A 672 -3.65 17.17 47.14
N ALA A 673 -2.83 17.70 46.25
CA ALA A 673 -1.54 18.32 46.58
C ALA A 673 -1.55 19.78 46.12
N TYR A 674 -0.77 20.64 46.76
CA TYR A 674 -0.67 22.06 46.46
C TYR A 674 0.69 22.37 45.86
N ALA A 675 0.72 23.06 44.72
CA ALA A 675 1.95 23.43 44.05
C ALA A 675 2.74 24.44 44.90
N LYS A 676 4.01 24.14 45.21
CA LYS A 676 4.95 25.07 45.86
C LYS A 676 5.70 25.94 44.86
N THR A 677 5.68 25.58 43.59
CA THR A 677 6.32 26.30 42.48
C THR A 677 5.45 26.19 41.23
N SER A 678 5.80 26.88 40.14
CA SER A 678 5.15 26.67 38.84
C SER A 678 5.53 25.30 38.25
N ILE A 679 4.53 24.50 37.87
CA ILE A 679 4.67 23.15 37.33
C ILE A 679 4.12 23.14 35.89
N PRO A 680 4.94 22.88 34.86
CA PRO A 680 4.47 22.72 33.48
C PRO A 680 3.48 21.56 33.34
N ALA A 681 2.69 21.55 32.25
CA ALA A 681 1.78 20.44 31.97
C ALA A 681 2.55 19.10 31.85
N PHE A 682 2.00 18.03 32.42
CA PHE A 682 2.58 16.69 32.40
C PHE A 682 1.48 15.63 32.26
N THR A 683 1.86 14.45 31.78
CA THR A 683 0.96 13.28 31.73
C THR A 683 1.09 12.49 33.02
N GLY A 684 -0.04 12.26 33.70
CA GLY A 684 -0.11 11.48 34.94
C GLY A 684 0.01 9.98 34.70
N VAL A 685 0.17 9.20 35.77
CA VAL A 685 0.26 7.72 35.73
C VAL A 685 -1.03 7.04 35.25
N ASP A 686 -2.14 7.77 35.22
CA ASP A 686 -3.43 7.38 34.66
C ASP A 686 -3.58 7.74 33.17
N GLY A 687 -2.57 8.37 32.57
CA GLY A 687 -2.56 8.78 31.16
C GLY A 687 -3.23 10.12 30.88
N GLU A 688 -3.83 10.76 31.88
CA GLU A 688 -4.47 12.08 31.75
C GLU A 688 -3.43 13.21 31.80
N THR A 689 -3.75 14.35 31.19
CA THR A 689 -2.85 15.52 31.20
C THR A 689 -3.22 16.48 32.31
N TYR A 690 -2.24 16.83 33.15
CA TYR A 690 -2.39 17.70 34.31
C TYR A 690 -1.56 18.96 34.18
N GLY A 691 -2.11 20.09 34.62
CA GLY A 691 -1.45 21.40 34.58
C GLY A 691 -1.61 22.15 33.25
N PRO A 692 -0.85 23.24 33.04
CA PRO A 692 0.17 23.77 33.94
C PRO A 692 -0.43 24.36 35.23
N TYR A 693 0.30 24.24 36.34
CA TYR A 693 -0.10 24.76 37.66
C TYR A 693 0.83 25.89 38.11
N ARG A 694 0.28 26.89 38.80
CA ARG A 694 1.00 28.00 39.45
C ARG A 694 1.25 27.68 40.92
N GLU A 695 2.20 28.39 41.53
CA GLU A 695 2.43 28.30 42.98
C GLU A 695 1.14 28.65 43.75
N GLY A 696 0.76 27.78 44.69
CA GLY A 696 -0.46 27.86 45.48
C GLY A 696 -1.64 27.05 44.92
N ASP A 697 -1.60 26.62 43.66
CA ASP A 697 -2.71 25.89 43.03
C ASP A 697 -2.94 24.53 43.71
N ALA A 698 -4.21 24.18 43.93
CA ALA A 698 -4.62 22.84 44.34
C ALA A 698 -4.69 21.92 43.13
N MET A 699 -4.01 20.79 43.20
CA MET A 699 -3.88 19.78 42.17
C MET A 699 -4.54 18.49 42.67
N LEU A 700 -5.65 18.07 42.04
CA LEU A 700 -6.20 16.74 42.22
C LEU A 700 -5.56 15.84 41.16
N ILE A 701 -4.57 15.06 41.58
CA ILE A 701 -3.74 14.23 40.69
C ILE A 701 -3.56 12.83 41.30
N PRO A 702 -3.16 11.82 40.52
CA PRO A 702 -2.87 10.50 41.05
C PRO A 702 -1.86 10.56 42.21
N LYS A 703 -2.06 9.73 43.23
CA LYS A 703 -1.21 9.69 44.44
C LYS A 703 0.27 9.52 44.10
N GLU A 704 0.59 8.68 43.13
CA GLU A 704 1.97 8.44 42.68
C GLU A 704 2.60 9.72 42.10
N ASP A 705 1.85 10.50 41.33
CA ASP A 705 2.29 11.80 40.81
C ASP A 705 2.41 12.85 41.90
N ALA A 706 1.49 12.88 42.86
CA ALA A 706 1.58 13.75 44.02
C ALA A 706 2.81 13.42 44.88
N GLU A 707 3.08 12.15 45.16
CA GLU A 707 4.25 11.70 45.91
C GLU A 707 5.55 12.06 45.18
N ARG A 708 5.60 11.88 43.85
CA ARG A 708 6.72 12.30 43.00
C ARG A 708 6.94 13.82 43.09
N LEU A 709 5.90 14.63 42.90
CA LEU A 709 6.02 16.09 42.94
C LEU A 709 6.37 16.62 44.34
N VAL A 710 5.90 15.96 45.41
CA VAL A 710 6.29 16.28 46.79
C VAL A 710 7.75 15.91 47.05
N ALA A 711 8.20 14.73 46.60
CA ALA A 711 9.61 14.30 46.71
C ALA A 711 10.56 15.21 45.93
N GLU A 712 10.13 15.72 44.77
CA GLU A 712 10.84 16.73 43.98
C GLU A 712 10.80 18.15 44.62
N GLY A 713 10.08 18.32 45.73
CA GLY A 713 9.93 19.61 46.44
C GLY A 713 9.03 20.62 45.73
N LYS A 714 8.36 20.22 44.65
CA LYS A 714 7.47 21.08 43.82
C LYS A 714 6.05 21.15 44.35
N ALA A 715 5.64 20.25 45.23
CA ALA A 715 4.30 20.22 45.82
C ALA A 715 4.31 19.94 47.34
N THR A 716 3.17 20.12 48.00
CA THR A 716 2.94 19.80 49.42
C THR A 716 1.52 19.26 49.61
N TYR A 717 1.32 18.35 50.56
CA TYR A 717 -0.03 17.91 50.95
C TYR A 717 -0.77 18.91 51.84
N SER A 718 -0.04 19.87 52.42
CA SER A 718 -0.62 20.90 53.28
C SER A 718 -1.03 22.14 52.48
N PRO A 719 -2.29 22.61 52.58
CA PRO A 719 -2.72 23.84 51.91
C PRO A 719 -1.92 25.06 52.37
N PRO A 720 -1.65 26.04 51.49
CA PRO A 720 -1.15 27.35 51.90
C PRO A 720 -2.23 28.08 52.73
N VAL A 721 -1.85 28.68 53.86
CA VAL A 721 -2.77 29.37 54.79
C VAL A 721 -3.13 30.76 54.23
N PRO A 722 -4.39 31.04 53.84
CA PRO A 722 -4.81 32.37 53.42
C PRO A 722 -5.23 33.22 54.63
N ALA A 723 -4.79 34.48 54.66
CA ALA A 723 -5.29 35.49 55.58
C ALA A 723 -6.65 35.98 55.08
N GLU A 724 -7.74 35.71 55.80
CA GLU A 724 -9.10 36.33 55.74
C GLU A 724 -10.18 35.26 56.07
N ILE A 725 -10.34 34.97 57.37
CA ILE A 725 -11.34 34.04 57.92
C ILE A 725 -12.18 34.83 58.92
N PRO A 726 -13.23 35.56 58.50
CA PRO A 726 -14.52 35.40 59.21
C PRO A 726 -15.82 35.72 58.42
N GLU A 727 -15.81 35.96 57.10
CA GLU A 727 -17.06 36.27 56.36
C GLU A 727 -17.61 35.12 55.50
N ILE A 728 -16.79 34.12 55.17
CA ILE A 728 -17.16 33.00 54.27
C ILE A 728 -18.03 31.94 54.98
N SER A 729 -17.95 31.85 56.31
CA SER A 729 -18.68 30.86 57.12
C SER A 729 -20.21 30.98 56.99
N GLY A 730 -20.73 32.21 56.88
CA GLY A 730 -22.17 32.45 56.75
C GLY A 730 -22.75 32.00 55.41
N ALA A 731 -22.03 32.23 54.31
CA ALA A 731 -22.48 31.89 52.96
C ALA A 731 -22.49 30.37 52.68
N VAL A 732 -21.55 29.62 53.27
CA VAL A 732 -21.46 28.16 53.11
C VAL A 732 -22.63 27.43 53.78
N SER A 733 -23.07 27.91 54.94
CA SER A 733 -24.21 27.31 55.66
C SER A 733 -25.52 27.45 54.87
N ASP A 734 -25.73 28.59 54.22
CA ASP A 734 -26.93 28.86 53.41
C ASP A 734 -26.92 28.05 52.10
N LEU A 735 -25.73 27.81 51.54
CA LEU A 735 -25.55 26.97 50.36
C LEU A 735 -25.85 25.48 50.64
N LEU A 736 -25.38 24.97 51.78
CA LEU A 736 -25.66 23.59 52.23
C LEU A 736 -27.17 23.34 52.40
N GLY A 737 -27.90 24.32 52.93
CA GLY A 737 -29.37 24.24 53.04
C GLY A 737 -30.11 24.24 51.70
N ARG A 738 -29.52 24.80 50.64
CA ARG A 738 -30.08 24.73 49.27
C ARG A 738 -29.76 23.40 48.58
N VAL A 739 -28.55 22.87 48.78
CA VAL A 739 -28.13 21.57 48.22
C VAL A 739 -28.95 20.42 48.81
N SER A 740 -29.20 20.41 50.12
CA SER A 740 -30.03 19.38 50.75
C SER A 740 -31.48 19.35 50.21
N ARG A 741 -32.05 20.53 49.89
CA ARG A 741 -33.37 20.62 49.23
C ARG A 741 -33.36 20.11 47.80
N LEU A 742 -32.26 20.30 47.08
CA LEU A 742 -32.04 19.75 45.75
C LEU A 742 -31.93 18.21 45.78
N GLU A 743 -31.17 17.64 46.72
CA GLU A 743 -31.07 16.18 46.89
C GLU A 743 -32.44 15.53 47.16
N THR A 744 -33.26 16.18 47.99
CA THR A 744 -34.62 15.70 48.27
C THR A 744 -35.49 15.74 47.02
N SER A 745 -35.39 16.81 46.22
CA SER A 745 -36.14 16.96 44.96
C SER A 745 -35.69 15.96 43.88
N VAL A 746 -34.38 15.73 43.76
CA VAL A 746 -33.80 14.75 42.83
C VAL A 746 -34.20 13.33 43.22
N SER A 747 -34.25 13.02 44.52
CA SER A 747 -34.71 11.72 45.01
C SER A 747 -36.20 11.48 44.68
N ALA A 748 -37.04 12.51 44.79
CA ALA A 748 -38.45 12.44 44.39
C ALA A 748 -38.59 12.19 42.88
N VAL A 749 -37.83 12.90 42.04
CA VAL A 749 -37.79 12.68 40.59
C VAL A 749 -37.31 11.26 40.25
N GLY A 750 -36.31 10.73 40.96
CA GLY A 750 -35.84 9.35 40.79
C GLY A 750 -36.92 8.31 41.09
N ALA A 751 -37.75 8.55 42.10
CA ALA A 751 -38.90 7.70 42.41
C ALA A 751 -39.97 7.76 41.32
N ASP A 752 -40.28 8.95 40.80
CA ASP A 752 -41.24 9.15 39.71
C ASP A 752 -40.77 8.49 38.40
N VAL A 753 -39.47 8.59 38.06
CA VAL A 753 -38.87 7.92 36.90
C VAL A 753 -38.93 6.40 37.05
N SER A 754 -38.67 5.87 38.25
CA SER A 754 -38.78 4.44 38.53
C SER A 754 -40.21 3.94 38.38
N ALA A 755 -41.19 4.72 38.84
CA ALA A 755 -42.62 4.42 38.67
C ALA A 755 -43.06 4.48 37.19
N LEU A 756 -42.51 5.43 36.43
CA LEU A 756 -42.76 5.53 34.98
C LEU A 756 -42.15 4.35 34.22
N SER A 757 -40.92 3.95 34.55
CA SER A 757 -40.26 2.76 33.98
C SER A 757 -41.12 1.52 34.17
N LYS A 758 -41.64 1.30 35.39
CA LYS A 758 -42.50 0.15 35.67
C LYS A 758 -43.79 0.15 34.84
N LYS A 759 -44.40 1.33 34.63
CA LYS A 759 -45.59 1.45 33.75
C LYS A 759 -45.26 1.14 32.29
N VAL A 760 -44.06 1.49 31.82
CA VAL A 760 -43.58 1.16 30.46
C VAL A 760 -43.35 -0.34 30.31
N ASP A 761 -42.78 -1.00 31.32
CA ASP A 761 -42.61 -2.46 31.34
C ASP A 761 -43.95 -3.20 31.30
N ASP A 762 -44.91 -2.75 32.12
CA ASP A 762 -46.28 -3.30 32.15
C ASP A 762 -46.97 -3.14 30.78
N LEU A 763 -46.81 -1.97 30.14
CA LEU A 763 -47.37 -1.70 28.81
C LEU A 763 -46.72 -2.59 27.73
N THR A 764 -45.40 -2.80 27.82
CA THR A 764 -44.67 -3.68 26.90
C THR A 764 -45.14 -5.14 27.01
N GLY A 765 -45.44 -5.59 28.23
CA GLY A 765 -46.07 -6.88 28.48
C GLY A 765 -47.48 -7.00 27.87
N GLN A 766 -48.31 -5.97 28.02
CA GLN A 766 -49.66 -5.94 27.41
C GLN A 766 -49.63 -5.91 25.88
N ILE A 767 -48.67 -5.20 25.28
CA ILE A 767 -48.46 -5.19 23.83
C ILE A 767 -48.07 -6.59 23.35
N SER A 768 -47.15 -7.26 24.05
CA SER A 768 -46.71 -8.62 23.70
C SER A 768 -47.83 -9.65 23.74
N SER A 769 -48.71 -9.58 24.76
CA SER A 769 -49.87 -10.49 24.86
C SER A 769 -50.92 -10.21 23.79
N THR A 770 -51.12 -8.95 23.43
CA THR A 770 -52.03 -8.53 22.34
C THR A 770 -51.53 -9.04 20.99
N VAL A 771 -50.22 -8.88 20.71
CA VAL A 771 -49.60 -9.38 19.47
C VAL A 771 -49.76 -10.90 19.35
N THR A 772 -49.53 -11.64 20.43
CA THR A 772 -49.69 -13.11 20.47
C THR A 772 -51.13 -13.54 20.18
N THR A 773 -52.10 -12.80 20.72
CA THR A 773 -53.53 -13.05 20.48
C THR A 773 -53.91 -12.80 19.02
N ILE A 774 -53.40 -11.70 18.43
CA ILE A 774 -53.62 -11.38 17.01
C ILE A 774 -53.01 -12.46 16.11
N THR A 775 -51.82 -12.98 16.44
CA THR A 775 -51.19 -14.06 15.66
C THR A 775 -51.99 -15.36 15.73
N ALA A 776 -52.51 -15.70 16.90
CA ALA A 776 -53.35 -16.88 17.08
C ALA A 776 -54.67 -16.79 16.27
N ILE A 777 -55.31 -15.62 16.27
CA ILE A 777 -56.51 -15.37 15.45
C ILE A 777 -56.17 -15.48 13.95
N GLY A 778 -55.03 -14.94 13.52
CA GLY A 778 -54.55 -15.06 12.14
C GLY A 778 -54.36 -16.51 11.71
N ALA A 779 -53.76 -17.35 12.56
CA ALA A 779 -53.60 -18.78 12.29
C ALA A 779 -54.95 -19.50 12.14
N ILE A 780 -55.94 -19.17 12.98
CA ILE A 780 -57.29 -19.74 12.88
C ILE A 780 -57.96 -19.34 11.58
N ILE A 781 -57.86 -18.06 11.16
CA ILE A 781 -58.42 -17.59 9.88
C ILE A 781 -57.79 -18.33 8.70
N ILE A 782 -56.47 -18.56 8.73
CA ILE A 782 -55.77 -19.32 7.70
C ILE A 782 -56.29 -20.77 7.66
N ILE A 783 -56.43 -21.42 8.82
CA ILE A 783 -56.95 -22.79 8.91
C ILE A 783 -58.39 -22.86 8.37
N LEU A 784 -59.26 -21.92 8.76
CA LEU A 784 -60.64 -21.87 8.26
C LEU A 784 -60.70 -21.61 6.75
N SER A 785 -59.79 -20.78 6.22
CA SER A 785 -59.66 -20.52 4.79
C SER A 785 -59.23 -21.78 4.03
N ILE A 786 -58.27 -22.53 4.57
CA ILE A 786 -57.82 -23.82 4.01
C ILE A 786 -58.96 -24.84 4.04
N ILE A 787 -59.70 -24.95 5.15
CA ILE A 787 -60.87 -25.84 5.25
C ILE A 787 -61.95 -25.46 4.23
N SER A 788 -62.23 -24.16 4.05
CA SER A 788 -63.17 -23.67 3.04
C SER A 788 -62.73 -24.02 1.62
N ILE A 789 -61.43 -23.88 1.32
CA ILE A 789 -60.84 -24.30 0.03
C ILE A 789 -60.98 -25.82 -0.16
N ILE A 790 -60.68 -26.63 0.85
CA ILE A 790 -60.82 -28.10 0.80
C ILE A 790 -62.29 -28.51 0.58
N LEU A 791 -63.24 -27.84 1.24
CA LEU A 791 -64.67 -28.08 1.06
C LEU A 791 -65.17 -27.65 -0.32
N SER A 792 -64.60 -26.58 -0.90
CA SER A 792 -64.90 -26.13 -2.26
C SER A 792 -64.36 -27.10 -3.34
N LEU A 793 -63.21 -27.73 -3.08
CA LEU A 793 -62.60 -28.72 -3.97
C LEU A 793 -63.28 -30.09 -3.90
N ARG A 794 -64.00 -30.42 -2.82
CA ARG A 794 -64.83 -31.64 -2.72
C ARG A 794 -66.15 -31.58 -3.48
N LYS A 795 -66.52 -30.40 -4.02
CA LYS A 795 -67.76 -30.17 -4.79
C LYS A 795 -67.56 -30.13 -6.31
N LYS A 796 -66.44 -30.61 -6.83
CA LYS A 796 -66.20 -30.83 -8.26
C LYS A 796 -65.69 -32.24 -8.53
#